data_AF-A0A1H4WAC4-F1
#
_entry.id   AF-A0A1H4WAC4-F1
#
_cell.length_a   1.000
_cell.length_b   1.000
_cell.length_c   1.000
_cell.angle_alpha   90.00
_cell.angle_beta   90.00
_cell.angle_gamma   90.00
#
_symmetry.space_group_name_H-M   'P 1'
#
loop_
_entity.id
_entity.type
_entity.pdbx_description
1 polymer ?
#
loop_
_entity_poly.entity_id
_entity_poly.type
_entity_poly.pdbx_seq_one_letter_code
_entity_poly.pdbx_strand_id
1 'polypeptide(L)'
;MKRRWKGDDSGAALPLVLVLVTVVAVVLGALLSFADTSVRTTVALRDQAASAYTADGALQAGINAIRNGTFTGAAGEHCFGGSDTLTLPNFGGAGSAAVSCTADPAKVLIQCPSLSVCNRPGNAILTLGTGGEDGLNIQQPTGSAFRVHGVVYSNSNIRVVNGSLDTNTAVYARGACAGTIRSTPAPSCGYGGSAIGADPGYAPALTSVPPRQPLPPCTKAGSLVTFQPGYYDDAAGLSAMMSSSSKCKDSTWWFTPGTYYFDFHNSAPVRPPSLPGGTDEWTIDNGYLVAGTPVDESGRIIAKPPVPAKIPGACDNPIEDAKAVGVQFVFGGDSRLAVKAGQAEICGTYRADRPPVALYGLTSGAESPVTAALGPGSVTGGFTGGTTASLSKVDGAGATWVAPGKSGGTATLTATGFSPATAPPAGTILTSAKVRVVHSNDNGASKDARTAQFTPAGGSPIPLTLSTPNDGSTATDVTDVTSQLAQAVYDGTFTGGQLGYSVNVKHEGTELVDALQLELSYTPPALRAESGCTQLLYTSPSACALVTAVNNSGNRFYVQGTTYAPKAVLDVTLNNATEPIFRFGVIARSLWVKETGSVTFTGAVIEVPDDSPGFVFGVYLSAYVCPGAGTCAPSGTPSARARVAYVDGDPTNPVPGARQVSVLSWSGNR
;
A
#
# COMPACT_ATOMS: atom_id res chain seq x y z
N MET A 1 46.51 -83.00 89.18
CA MET A 1 46.12 -81.89 90.08
C MET A 1 45.92 -80.63 89.24
N LYS A 2 44.86 -79.86 89.52
CA LYS A 2 44.52 -78.50 89.06
C LYS A 2 43.75 -78.29 87.72
N ARG A 3 42.45 -77.97 87.93
CA ARG A 3 41.44 -77.32 87.08
C ARG A 3 41.90 -76.02 86.39
N ARG A 4 41.34 -75.75 85.19
CA ARG A 4 40.97 -74.42 84.64
C ARG A 4 39.70 -74.61 83.80
N TRP A 5 38.51 -74.38 84.38
CA TRP A 5 37.65 -73.18 84.24
C TRP A 5 37.34 -72.79 82.80
N LYS A 6 36.14 -73.22 82.36
CA LYS A 6 35.43 -72.83 81.14
C LYS A 6 34.71 -71.51 81.47
N GLY A 7 35.02 -70.43 80.75
CA GLY A 7 34.33 -69.15 80.89
C GLY A 7 32.88 -69.29 80.43
N ASP A 8 31.97 -68.75 81.22
CA ASP A 8 30.53 -68.84 81.04
C ASP A 8 30.03 -67.50 80.48
N ASP A 9 29.68 -67.45 79.19
CA ASP A 9 29.21 -66.26 78.46
C ASP A 9 27.75 -65.88 78.79
N SER A 10 27.19 -66.43 79.87
CA SER A 10 25.79 -66.30 80.29
C SER A 10 25.35 -64.86 80.67
N GLY A 11 26.26 -63.89 80.69
CA GLY A 11 25.95 -62.47 80.96
C GLY A 11 25.94 -61.53 79.74
N ALA A 12 26.47 -61.95 78.58
CA ALA A 12 26.63 -61.08 77.41
C ALA A 12 25.48 -61.16 76.39
N ALA A 13 24.60 -62.17 76.50
CA ALA A 13 23.48 -62.35 75.59
C ALA A 13 22.39 -61.26 75.77
N LEU A 14 22.15 -60.81 77.00
CA LEU A 14 21.06 -59.88 77.30
C LEU A 14 21.29 -58.46 76.72
N PRO A 15 22.49 -57.85 76.83
CA PRO A 15 22.78 -56.57 76.18
C PRO A 15 22.73 -56.64 74.64
N LEU A 16 23.22 -57.73 74.04
CA LEU A 16 23.22 -57.93 72.59
C LEU A 16 21.79 -58.05 72.03
N VAL A 17 20.92 -58.77 72.73
CA VAL A 17 19.49 -58.86 72.36
C VAL A 17 18.81 -57.50 72.52
N LEU A 18 19.11 -56.74 73.58
CA LEU A 18 18.51 -55.43 73.82
C LEU A 18 18.96 -54.39 72.77
N VAL A 19 20.20 -54.46 72.31
CA VAL A 19 20.71 -53.65 71.19
C VAL A 19 20.06 -54.06 69.87
N LEU A 20 19.93 -55.37 69.60
CA LEU A 20 19.24 -55.85 68.40
C LEU A 20 17.77 -55.38 68.36
N VAL A 21 17.05 -55.52 69.48
CA VAL A 21 15.65 -55.10 69.58
C VAL A 21 15.49 -53.59 69.43
N THR A 22 16.40 -52.79 70.00
CA THR A 22 16.35 -51.32 69.84
C THR A 22 16.69 -50.89 68.41
N VAL A 23 17.68 -51.50 67.76
CA VAL A 23 17.99 -51.21 66.34
C VAL A 23 16.82 -51.61 65.44
N VAL A 24 16.24 -52.79 65.63
CA VAL A 24 15.07 -53.24 64.86
C VAL A 24 13.87 -52.31 65.10
N ALA A 25 13.62 -51.88 66.34
CA ALA A 25 12.53 -50.96 66.66
C ALA A 25 12.71 -49.57 66.02
N VAL A 26 13.93 -49.03 66.02
CA VAL A 26 14.24 -47.73 65.36
C VAL A 26 14.09 -47.83 63.85
N VAL A 27 14.58 -48.92 63.22
CA VAL A 27 14.45 -49.15 61.78
C VAL A 27 12.97 -49.33 61.39
N LEU A 28 12.19 -50.09 62.16
CA LEU A 28 10.75 -50.26 61.91
C LEU A 28 9.98 -48.95 62.09
N GLY A 29 10.31 -48.14 63.10
CA GLY A 29 9.69 -46.82 63.32
C GLY A 29 9.95 -45.84 62.17
N ALA A 30 11.18 -45.84 61.63
CA ALA A 30 11.53 -45.05 60.45
C ALA A 30 10.76 -45.54 59.21
N LEU A 31 10.72 -46.85 58.96
CA LEU A 31 9.99 -47.43 57.83
C LEU A 31 8.48 -47.15 57.89
N LEU A 32 7.88 -47.21 59.09
CA LEU A 32 6.47 -46.86 59.30
C LEU A 32 6.19 -45.39 58.98
N SER A 33 7.10 -44.47 59.33
CA SER A 33 6.95 -43.05 59.03
C SER A 33 7.07 -42.76 57.52
N PHE A 34 7.98 -43.45 56.83
CA PHE A 34 8.09 -43.40 55.36
C PHE A 34 6.87 -43.99 54.67
N ALA A 35 6.31 -45.08 55.19
CA ALA A 35 5.09 -45.70 54.67
C ALA A 35 3.87 -44.77 54.84
N ASP A 36 3.68 -44.16 56.02
CA ASP A 36 2.58 -43.20 56.24
C ASP A 36 2.68 -41.98 55.32
N THR A 37 3.89 -41.42 55.19
CA THR A 37 4.15 -40.29 54.28
C THR A 37 3.86 -40.68 52.83
N SER A 38 4.30 -41.86 52.39
CA SER A 38 4.07 -42.34 51.02
C SER A 38 2.58 -42.58 50.74
N VAL A 39 1.81 -43.08 51.72
CA VAL A 39 0.37 -43.27 51.57
C VAL A 39 -0.36 -41.91 51.49
N ARG A 40 -0.01 -40.95 52.34
CA ARG A 40 -0.60 -39.60 52.32
C ARG A 40 -0.29 -38.84 51.02
N THR A 41 0.94 -38.90 50.54
CA THR A 41 1.31 -38.28 49.26
C THR A 41 0.62 -38.96 48.09
N THR A 42 0.47 -40.28 48.10
CA THR A 42 -0.29 -41.02 47.07
C THR A 42 -1.76 -40.58 47.03
N VAL A 43 -2.40 -40.38 48.19
CA VAL A 43 -3.78 -39.87 48.25
C VAL A 43 -3.87 -38.44 47.70
N ALA A 44 -2.96 -37.55 48.09
CA ALA A 44 -2.95 -36.16 47.61
C ALA A 44 -2.72 -36.05 46.10
N LEU A 45 -1.77 -36.82 45.55
CA LEU A 45 -1.50 -36.86 44.11
C LEU A 45 -2.67 -37.44 43.32
N ARG A 46 -3.42 -38.38 43.90
CA ARG A 46 -4.63 -38.93 43.28
C ARG A 46 -5.72 -37.86 43.12
N ASP A 47 -5.92 -37.04 44.15
CA ASP A 47 -6.93 -35.98 44.13
C ASP A 47 -6.52 -34.82 43.19
N GLN A 48 -5.22 -34.53 43.09
CA GLN A 48 -4.66 -33.58 42.12
C GLN A 48 -4.83 -34.09 40.68
N ALA A 49 -4.51 -35.36 40.42
CA ALA A 49 -4.73 -35.97 39.11
C ALA A 49 -6.21 -35.99 38.73
N ALA A 50 -7.10 -36.35 39.66
CA ALA A 50 -8.55 -36.32 39.44
C ALA A 50 -9.04 -34.90 39.09
N SER A 51 -8.52 -33.87 39.76
CA SER A 51 -8.85 -32.48 39.48
C SER A 51 -8.36 -32.03 38.10
N ALA A 52 -7.14 -32.42 37.71
CA ALA A 52 -6.60 -32.13 36.38
C ALA A 52 -7.43 -32.80 35.27
N TYR A 53 -7.75 -34.09 35.40
CA TYR A 53 -8.60 -34.80 34.43
C TYR A 53 -10.02 -34.22 34.36
N THR A 54 -10.57 -33.79 35.50
CA THR A 54 -11.89 -33.14 35.54
C THR A 54 -11.85 -31.78 34.83
N ALA A 55 -10.79 -30.99 35.03
CA ALA A 55 -10.60 -29.72 34.34
C ALA A 55 -10.44 -29.91 32.83
N ASP A 56 -9.67 -30.92 32.42
CA ASP A 56 -9.47 -31.21 31.00
C ASP A 56 -10.76 -31.67 30.32
N GLY A 57 -11.51 -32.57 30.95
CA GLY A 57 -12.81 -33.01 30.47
C GLY A 57 -13.83 -31.87 30.42
N ALA A 58 -13.80 -30.95 31.40
CA ALA A 58 -14.67 -29.79 31.41
C ALA A 58 -14.37 -28.86 30.23
N LEU A 59 -13.09 -28.57 29.94
CA LEU A 59 -12.71 -27.81 28.75
C LEU A 59 -13.17 -28.49 27.46
N GLN A 60 -13.02 -29.81 27.33
CA GLN A 60 -13.54 -30.55 26.17
C GLN A 60 -15.06 -30.45 26.04
N ALA A 61 -15.80 -30.51 27.15
CA ALA A 61 -17.24 -30.31 27.16
C ALA A 61 -17.62 -28.90 26.72
N GLY A 62 -16.91 -27.86 27.20
CA GLY A 62 -17.06 -26.48 26.73
C GLY A 62 -16.80 -26.34 25.23
N ILE A 63 -15.74 -26.97 24.73
CA ILE A 63 -15.41 -26.97 23.31
C ILE A 63 -16.53 -27.59 22.47
N ASN A 64 -17.00 -28.77 22.89
CA ASN A 64 -18.07 -29.47 22.19
C ASN A 64 -19.42 -28.74 22.28
N ALA A 65 -19.69 -28.01 23.37
CA ALA A 65 -20.88 -27.19 23.49
C ALA A 65 -20.88 -26.07 22.44
N ILE A 66 -19.76 -25.37 22.26
CA ILE A 66 -19.62 -24.30 21.24
C ILE A 66 -19.63 -24.91 19.83
N ARG A 67 -18.99 -26.06 19.62
CA ARG A 67 -18.99 -26.78 18.33
C ARG A 67 -20.41 -27.12 17.84
N ASN A 68 -21.32 -27.39 18.77
CA ASN A 68 -22.72 -27.71 18.49
C ASN A 68 -23.67 -26.52 18.71
N GLY A 69 -23.14 -25.34 19.05
CA GLY A 69 -23.92 -24.13 19.26
C GLY A 69 -24.03 -23.28 18.00
N THR A 70 -24.77 -22.17 18.12
CA THR A 70 -24.88 -21.13 17.08
C THR A 70 -24.04 -19.90 17.41
N PHE A 71 -23.29 -19.92 18.52
CA PHE A 71 -22.46 -18.79 18.94
C PHE A 71 -21.45 -18.44 17.86
N THR A 72 -21.39 -17.17 17.46
CA THR A 72 -20.46 -16.62 16.48
C THR A 72 -19.51 -15.59 17.10
N GLY A 73 -19.77 -15.13 18.33
CA GLY A 73 -18.99 -14.07 18.95
C GLY A 73 -19.44 -12.67 18.51
N ALA A 74 -20.63 -12.56 17.91
CA ALA A 74 -21.27 -11.27 17.67
C ALA A 74 -21.61 -10.57 19.00
N ALA A 75 -21.68 -9.23 18.96
CA ALA A 75 -21.97 -8.43 20.14
C ALA A 75 -23.35 -8.81 20.73
N GLY A 76 -23.36 -9.16 22.02
CA GLY A 76 -24.58 -9.56 22.75
C GLY A 76 -24.89 -11.06 22.72
N GLU A 77 -24.12 -11.88 21.99
CA GLU A 77 -24.21 -13.34 22.09
C GLU A 77 -23.44 -13.88 23.28
N HIS A 78 -23.89 -15.03 23.82
CA HIS A 78 -23.19 -15.75 24.87
C HIS A 78 -22.67 -17.11 24.38
N CYS A 79 -21.49 -17.52 24.85
CA CYS A 79 -20.80 -18.71 24.33
C CYS A 79 -21.62 -20.00 24.40
N PHE A 80 -22.43 -20.16 25.46
CA PHE A 80 -23.23 -21.36 25.70
C PHE A 80 -24.74 -21.06 25.58
N GLY A 81 -25.11 -20.20 24.63
CA GLY A 81 -26.48 -19.82 24.33
C GLY A 81 -26.94 -18.63 25.17
N GLY A 82 -27.44 -18.88 26.39
CA GLY A 82 -27.94 -17.83 27.30
C GLY A 82 -26.95 -17.40 28.38
N SER A 83 -25.74 -17.95 28.39
CA SER A 83 -24.74 -17.74 29.44
C SER A 83 -23.33 -17.95 28.91
N ASP A 84 -22.37 -17.20 29.44
CA ASP A 84 -20.93 -17.39 29.18
C ASP A 84 -20.29 -18.41 30.13
N THR A 85 -21.10 -19.03 30.99
CA THR A 85 -20.67 -20.11 31.89
C THR A 85 -21.46 -21.38 31.60
N LEU A 86 -20.73 -22.46 31.28
CA LEU A 86 -21.25 -23.82 31.23
C LEU A 86 -21.05 -24.49 32.59
N THR A 87 -22.14 -24.94 33.21
CA THR A 87 -22.09 -25.68 34.49
C THR A 87 -22.18 -27.18 34.22
N LEU A 88 -21.29 -27.95 34.85
CA LEU A 88 -21.16 -29.39 34.69
C LEU A 88 -21.30 -30.07 36.07
N PRO A 89 -22.53 -30.27 36.56
CA PRO A 89 -22.75 -30.90 37.86
C PRO A 89 -22.36 -32.38 37.82
N ASN A 90 -21.72 -32.87 38.88
CA ASN A 90 -21.31 -34.28 39.04
C ASN A 90 -20.42 -34.83 37.90
N PHE A 91 -19.62 -33.98 37.28
CA PHE A 91 -18.84 -34.30 36.08
C PHE A 91 -17.61 -35.19 36.36
N GLY A 92 -17.08 -35.15 37.58
CA GLY A 92 -15.91 -35.94 38.02
C GLY A 92 -16.26 -36.94 39.14
N GLY A 93 -17.48 -37.49 39.14
CA GLY A 93 -18.03 -38.25 40.26
C GLY A 93 -18.81 -37.33 41.21
N ALA A 94 -18.44 -37.26 42.49
CA ALA A 94 -19.10 -36.39 43.49
C ALA A 94 -18.70 -34.89 43.40
N GLY A 95 -17.88 -34.51 42.41
CA GLY A 95 -17.44 -33.14 42.18
C GLY A 95 -18.06 -32.53 40.92
N SER A 96 -18.19 -31.20 40.92
CA SER A 96 -18.73 -30.43 39.79
C SER A 96 -17.65 -29.57 39.13
N ALA A 97 -17.85 -29.20 37.88
CA ALA A 97 -16.98 -28.27 37.15
C ALA A 97 -17.80 -27.14 36.52
N ALA A 98 -17.13 -26.03 36.22
CA ALA A 98 -17.69 -24.93 35.44
C ALA A 98 -16.68 -24.46 34.40
N VAL A 99 -17.14 -24.05 33.23
CA VAL A 99 -16.30 -23.44 32.19
C VAL A 99 -16.81 -22.06 31.89
N SER A 100 -15.99 -21.04 32.12
CA SER A 100 -16.27 -19.68 31.64
C SER A 100 -15.68 -19.48 30.26
N CYS A 101 -16.37 -18.73 29.41
CA CYS A 101 -15.96 -18.41 28.06
C CYS A 101 -15.92 -16.91 27.83
N THR A 102 -14.94 -16.43 27.09
CA THR A 102 -14.88 -15.05 26.59
C THR A 102 -14.47 -15.07 25.14
N ALA A 103 -15.18 -14.30 24.29
CA ALA A 103 -14.82 -14.14 22.88
C ALA A 103 -13.42 -13.50 22.74
N ASP A 104 -12.63 -14.01 21.79
CA ASP A 104 -11.43 -13.35 21.28
C ASP A 104 -11.90 -12.14 20.43
N PRO A 105 -11.29 -10.94 20.52
CA PRO A 105 -11.62 -9.82 19.64
C PRO A 105 -11.72 -10.26 18.18
N ALA A 106 -12.81 -9.84 17.51
CA ALA A 106 -13.13 -10.25 16.16
C ALA A 106 -11.95 -9.98 15.21
N LYS A 107 -11.38 -11.06 14.65
CA LYS A 107 -10.43 -10.95 13.54
C LYS A 107 -11.19 -10.70 12.24
N VAL A 108 -10.53 -10.03 11.30
CA VAL A 108 -11.10 -9.68 10.00
C VAL A 108 -11.63 -10.93 9.28
N LEU A 109 -12.87 -10.85 8.81
CA LEU A 109 -13.54 -11.93 8.08
C LEU A 109 -12.91 -12.05 6.70
N ILE A 110 -12.36 -13.22 6.37
CA ILE A 110 -11.93 -13.56 5.01
C ILE A 110 -13.15 -14.13 4.29
N GLN A 111 -13.59 -13.44 3.23
CA GLN A 111 -14.73 -13.86 2.41
C GLN A 111 -14.22 -14.23 1.04
N CYS A 112 -14.28 -15.52 0.71
CA CYS A 112 -13.75 -16.05 -0.55
C CYS A 112 -14.72 -17.06 -1.18
N PRO A 113 -15.81 -16.61 -1.83
CA PRO A 113 -16.59 -17.45 -2.74
C PRO A 113 -15.76 -17.97 -3.93
N SER A 114 -14.71 -17.27 -4.35
CA SER A 114 -13.71 -17.73 -5.33
C SER A 114 -12.42 -16.93 -5.22
N LEU A 115 -11.31 -17.41 -5.80
CA LEU A 115 -10.02 -16.69 -5.87
C LEU A 115 -10.10 -15.32 -6.58
N SER A 116 -11.09 -15.12 -7.46
CA SER A 116 -11.36 -13.85 -8.16
C SER A 116 -12.29 -12.91 -7.41
N VAL A 117 -13.04 -13.44 -6.43
CA VAL A 117 -13.96 -12.70 -5.56
C VAL A 117 -13.57 -13.08 -4.12
N CYS A 118 -12.35 -12.70 -3.74
CA CYS A 118 -11.78 -12.96 -2.42
C CYS A 118 -11.22 -11.65 -1.91
N ASN A 119 -11.46 -11.34 -0.64
CA ASN A 119 -10.91 -10.15 -0.01
C ASN A 119 -9.42 -10.26 0.37
N ARG A 120 -8.73 -11.25 -0.18
CA ARG A 120 -7.27 -11.39 -0.14
C ARG A 120 -6.76 -12.00 -1.43
N PRO A 121 -5.48 -11.81 -1.76
CA PRO A 121 -4.87 -12.51 -2.89
C PRO A 121 -4.74 -14.02 -2.65
N GLY A 122 -4.76 -14.80 -3.73
CA GLY A 122 -4.57 -16.25 -3.67
C GLY A 122 -3.12 -16.67 -3.35
N ASN A 123 -2.15 -15.77 -3.49
CA ASN A 123 -0.74 -16.02 -3.17
C ASN A 123 -0.19 -14.88 -2.30
N ALA A 124 0.72 -15.20 -1.38
CA ALA A 124 1.50 -14.20 -0.66
C ALA A 124 2.46 -13.45 -1.60
N ILE A 125 3.06 -14.18 -2.53
CA ILE A 125 3.90 -13.62 -3.59
C ILE A 125 3.45 -14.25 -4.90
N LEU A 126 3.04 -13.43 -5.86
CA LEU A 126 2.78 -13.83 -7.24
C LEU A 126 3.61 -12.95 -8.17
N THR A 127 4.54 -13.57 -8.90
CA THR A 127 5.32 -12.85 -9.92
C THR A 127 4.92 -13.31 -11.31
N LEU A 128 4.65 -12.35 -12.20
CA LEU A 128 4.01 -12.57 -13.51
C LEU A 128 5.00 -12.52 -14.68
N GLY A 129 6.23 -12.04 -14.45
CA GLY A 129 7.26 -11.96 -15.47
C GLY A 129 7.63 -13.32 -16.05
N THR A 130 7.83 -13.37 -17.36
CA THR A 130 8.25 -14.57 -18.12
C THR A 130 9.48 -14.32 -19.00
N GLY A 131 10.01 -13.09 -19.02
CA GLY A 131 11.00 -12.60 -19.99
C GLY A 131 12.46 -12.98 -19.72
N GLY A 132 12.72 -14.08 -19.02
CA GLY A 132 14.09 -14.55 -18.72
C GLY A 132 14.79 -13.84 -17.55
N GLU A 133 14.13 -12.88 -16.90
CA GLU A 133 14.52 -12.36 -15.58
C GLU A 133 14.03 -13.29 -14.46
N ASP A 134 14.67 -13.28 -13.30
CA ASP A 134 14.15 -13.99 -12.13
C ASP A 134 12.83 -13.34 -11.70
N GLY A 135 11.79 -14.15 -11.50
CA GLY A 135 10.50 -13.64 -11.04
C GLY A 135 10.57 -13.23 -9.57
N LEU A 136 11.29 -14.02 -8.76
CA LEU A 136 11.60 -13.71 -7.37
C LEU A 136 13.10 -13.86 -7.14
N ASN A 137 13.76 -12.78 -6.72
CA ASN A 137 15.17 -12.78 -6.36
C ASN A 137 15.34 -12.25 -4.92
N ILE A 138 15.87 -13.10 -4.04
CA ILE A 138 16.10 -12.79 -2.63
C ILE A 138 17.61 -12.82 -2.38
N GLN A 139 18.16 -11.72 -1.86
CA GLN A 139 19.54 -11.62 -1.40
C GLN A 139 19.56 -11.36 0.09
N GLN A 140 20.33 -12.12 0.85
CA GLN A 140 20.33 -11.99 2.32
C GLN A 140 21.68 -12.36 2.94
N PRO A 141 21.90 -12.09 4.24
CA PRO A 141 23.08 -12.57 4.94
C PRO A 141 23.14 -14.11 5.05
N THR A 142 24.32 -14.68 5.24
CA THR A 142 24.46 -16.14 5.46
C THR A 142 23.76 -16.54 6.75
N GLY A 143 22.87 -17.53 6.68
CA GLY A 143 22.16 -18.08 7.84
C GLY A 143 20.86 -17.35 8.20
N SER A 144 20.48 -16.29 7.49
CA SER A 144 19.15 -15.68 7.62
C SER A 144 18.08 -16.48 6.87
N ALA A 145 16.82 -16.19 7.17
CA ALA A 145 15.68 -16.79 6.51
C ALA A 145 14.64 -15.72 6.19
N PHE A 146 14.38 -15.51 4.90
CA PHE A 146 13.27 -14.69 4.42
C PHE A 146 11.98 -15.49 4.55
N ARG A 147 11.14 -15.09 5.51
CA ARG A 147 9.92 -15.83 5.87
C ARG A 147 8.70 -15.24 5.16
N VAL A 148 7.88 -16.11 4.58
CA VAL A 148 6.62 -15.76 3.91
C VAL A 148 5.48 -16.55 4.53
N HIS A 149 4.36 -15.90 4.78
CA HIS A 149 3.15 -16.56 5.24
C HIS A 149 2.13 -16.64 4.10
N GLY A 150 1.99 -17.82 3.52
CA GLY A 150 1.18 -18.10 2.34
C GLY A 150 1.99 -18.51 1.09
N VAL A 151 1.28 -18.79 0.00
CA VAL A 151 1.84 -19.43 -1.20
C VAL A 151 2.79 -18.48 -1.93
N VAL A 152 3.92 -19.01 -2.39
CA VAL A 152 4.85 -18.30 -3.28
C VAL A 152 4.76 -18.90 -4.67
N TYR A 153 4.38 -18.09 -5.65
CA TYR A 153 4.30 -18.50 -7.05
C TYR A 153 5.11 -17.55 -7.94
N SER A 154 6.00 -18.11 -8.75
CA SER A 154 6.74 -17.39 -9.79
C SER A 154 6.44 -17.94 -11.18
N ASN A 155 6.04 -17.07 -12.11
CA ASN A 155 5.94 -17.41 -13.53
C ASN A 155 7.31 -17.47 -14.24
N SER A 156 8.39 -17.19 -13.52
CA SER A 156 9.78 -17.38 -13.97
C SER A 156 10.56 -18.19 -12.92
N ASN A 157 11.88 -17.97 -12.82
CA ASN A 157 12.74 -18.58 -11.82
C ASN A 157 12.47 -18.01 -10.41
N ILE A 158 12.89 -18.76 -9.39
CA ILE A 158 13.07 -18.29 -8.02
C ILE A 158 14.54 -18.42 -7.67
N ARG A 159 15.17 -17.33 -7.24
CA ARG A 159 16.59 -17.30 -6.88
C ARG A 159 16.76 -16.80 -5.45
N VAL A 160 17.34 -17.64 -4.60
CA VAL A 160 17.72 -17.29 -3.23
C VAL A 160 19.24 -17.28 -3.14
N VAL A 161 19.80 -16.11 -2.88
CA VAL A 161 21.24 -15.88 -2.75
C VAL A 161 21.57 -15.73 -1.27
N ASN A 162 22.29 -16.73 -0.73
CA ASN A 162 22.53 -16.93 0.69
C ASN A 162 21.22 -17.14 1.50
N GLY A 163 21.35 -17.63 2.74
CA GLY A 163 20.21 -17.89 3.62
C GLY A 163 19.19 -18.88 3.06
N SER A 164 17.91 -18.75 3.45
CA SER A 164 16.78 -19.51 2.89
C SER A 164 15.53 -18.67 2.64
N LEU A 165 14.67 -19.13 1.72
CA LEU A 165 13.26 -18.73 1.62
C LEU A 165 12.43 -19.76 2.39
N ASP A 166 11.72 -19.33 3.43
CA ASP A 166 10.92 -20.20 4.28
C ASP A 166 9.45 -19.79 4.16
N THR A 167 8.56 -20.70 3.78
CA THR A 167 7.10 -20.49 3.84
C THR A 167 6.41 -21.58 4.63
N ASN A 168 5.32 -21.22 5.30
CA ASN A 168 4.42 -22.16 5.97
C ASN A 168 3.53 -22.94 4.99
N THR A 169 3.60 -22.65 3.69
CA THR A 169 2.79 -23.33 2.65
C THR A 169 3.67 -23.81 1.48
N ALA A 170 3.17 -23.76 0.24
CA ALA A 170 3.81 -24.27 -0.96
C ALA A 170 4.59 -23.19 -1.73
N VAL A 171 5.62 -23.63 -2.45
CA VAL A 171 6.39 -22.80 -3.39
C VAL A 171 6.32 -23.41 -4.79
N TYR A 172 6.00 -22.59 -5.78
CA TYR A 172 5.92 -22.97 -7.19
C TYR A 172 6.75 -22.01 -8.05
N ALA A 173 7.52 -22.56 -8.98
CA ALA A 173 8.20 -21.80 -10.02
C ALA A 173 7.97 -22.47 -11.38
N ARG A 174 7.54 -21.71 -12.39
CA ARG A 174 7.54 -22.22 -13.78
C ARG A 174 8.97 -22.44 -14.27
N GLY A 175 9.90 -21.58 -13.84
CA GLY A 175 11.32 -21.71 -14.12
C GLY A 175 12.07 -22.57 -13.09
N ALA A 176 13.38 -22.41 -13.05
CA ALA A 176 14.23 -23.09 -12.08
C ALA A 176 14.13 -22.46 -10.69
N CYS A 177 14.40 -23.26 -9.66
CA CYS A 177 14.67 -22.75 -8.31
C CYS A 177 16.17 -22.88 -8.00
N ALA A 178 16.76 -21.84 -7.43
CA ALA A 178 18.14 -21.83 -6.98
C ALA A 178 18.24 -21.35 -5.52
N GLY A 179 19.19 -21.94 -4.77
CA GLY A 179 19.39 -21.64 -3.34
C GLY A 179 18.56 -22.52 -2.41
N THR A 180 18.51 -22.15 -1.13
CA THR A 180 17.76 -22.90 -0.10
C THR A 180 16.32 -22.43 -0.04
N ILE A 181 15.37 -23.32 -0.29
CA ILE A 181 13.92 -23.05 -0.19
C ILE A 181 13.28 -24.12 0.69
N ARG A 182 12.53 -23.69 1.71
CA ARG A 182 11.83 -24.55 2.66
C ARG A 182 10.33 -24.29 2.59
N SER A 183 9.59 -25.31 2.18
CA SER A 183 8.14 -25.27 2.03
C SER A 183 7.57 -26.65 2.30
N THR A 184 6.31 -26.71 2.70
CA THR A 184 5.57 -27.98 2.81
C THR A 184 4.26 -27.87 2.04
N PRO A 185 4.08 -28.61 0.93
CA PRO A 185 5.00 -29.58 0.32
C PRO A 185 6.31 -28.95 -0.19
N ALA A 186 7.31 -29.80 -0.49
CA ALA A 186 8.60 -29.39 -1.05
C ALA A 186 8.43 -28.52 -2.31
N PRO A 187 9.35 -27.58 -2.59
CA PRO A 187 9.20 -26.62 -3.67
C PRO A 187 9.09 -27.31 -5.04
N SER A 188 8.12 -26.88 -5.86
CA SER A 188 7.87 -27.42 -7.20
C SER A 188 8.39 -26.46 -8.27
N CYS A 189 9.53 -26.82 -8.86
CA CYS A 189 10.23 -26.03 -9.87
C CYS A 189 10.07 -26.67 -11.25
N GLY A 190 10.12 -25.88 -12.33
CA GLY A 190 9.75 -26.37 -13.66
C GLY A 190 8.26 -26.69 -13.79
N TYR A 191 7.43 -26.05 -12.95
CA TYR A 191 6.01 -26.35 -12.86
C TYR A 191 5.28 -25.95 -14.15
N GLY A 192 4.53 -26.87 -14.76
CA GLY A 192 3.89 -26.73 -16.08
C GLY A 192 2.78 -25.66 -16.20
N GLY A 193 2.55 -24.88 -15.15
CA GLY A 193 1.56 -23.82 -15.08
C GLY A 193 0.22 -24.27 -14.51
N SER A 194 -0.44 -23.38 -13.77
CA SER A 194 -1.80 -23.57 -13.26
C SER A 194 -2.53 -22.24 -13.16
N ALA A 195 -3.83 -22.28 -12.86
CA ALA A 195 -4.64 -21.09 -12.57
C ALA A 195 -4.09 -20.27 -11.38
N ILE A 196 -3.30 -20.88 -10.49
CA ILE A 196 -2.68 -20.21 -9.33
C ILE A 196 -1.64 -19.17 -9.77
N GLY A 197 -1.04 -19.36 -10.95
CA GLY A 197 -0.07 -18.43 -11.53
C GLY A 197 -0.68 -17.36 -12.44
N ALA A 198 -2.00 -17.31 -12.59
CA ALA A 198 -2.66 -16.33 -13.45
C ALA A 198 -2.74 -14.96 -12.76
N ASP A 199 -2.66 -13.88 -13.53
CA ASP A 199 -2.93 -12.54 -13.04
C ASP A 199 -4.41 -12.45 -12.60
N PRO A 200 -4.71 -12.07 -11.35
CA PRO A 200 -6.08 -11.94 -10.89
C PRO A 200 -6.82 -10.73 -11.50
N GLY A 201 -6.12 -9.81 -12.17
CA GLY A 201 -6.75 -8.72 -12.93
C GLY A 201 -7.51 -7.72 -12.06
N TYR A 202 -7.00 -7.40 -10.87
CA TYR A 202 -7.67 -6.45 -9.97
C TYR A 202 -7.88 -5.10 -10.66
N ALA A 203 -9.10 -4.58 -10.61
CA ALA A 203 -9.39 -3.26 -11.17
C ALA A 203 -8.87 -2.14 -10.24
N PRO A 204 -8.35 -1.03 -10.80
CA PRO A 204 -8.01 0.14 -10.00
C PRO A 204 -9.28 0.78 -9.43
N ALA A 205 -9.14 1.55 -8.33
CA ALA A 205 -10.24 2.35 -7.79
C ALA A 205 -10.60 3.55 -8.69
N LEU A 206 -9.70 3.94 -9.60
CA LEU A 206 -9.90 5.02 -10.57
C LEU A 206 -10.62 4.53 -11.83
N THR A 207 -11.64 5.26 -12.27
CA THR A 207 -12.28 5.09 -13.59
C THR A 207 -11.99 6.23 -14.55
N SER A 208 -11.46 7.35 -14.03
CA SER A 208 -11.04 8.54 -14.77
C SER A 208 -9.92 9.23 -14.00
N VAL A 209 -9.21 10.17 -14.64
CA VAL A 209 -8.20 10.99 -13.95
C VAL A 209 -8.92 11.87 -12.90
N PRO A 210 -8.53 11.81 -11.63
CA PRO A 210 -9.11 12.68 -10.61
C PRO A 210 -8.60 14.13 -10.77
N PRO A 211 -9.24 15.12 -10.11
CA PRO A 211 -8.76 16.50 -10.16
C PRO A 211 -7.30 16.62 -9.73
N ARG A 212 -6.53 17.44 -10.44
CA ARG A 212 -5.15 17.77 -10.06
C ARG A 212 -5.13 18.46 -8.70
N GLN A 213 -4.22 18.02 -7.83
CA GLN A 213 -3.98 18.63 -6.53
C GLN A 213 -2.66 19.39 -6.54
N PRO A 214 -2.63 20.64 -6.02
CA PRO A 214 -1.36 21.30 -5.77
C PRO A 214 -0.62 20.62 -4.61
N LEU A 215 0.71 20.73 -4.61
CA LEU A 215 1.50 20.30 -3.46
C LEU A 215 1.18 21.18 -2.24
N PRO A 216 0.96 20.60 -1.04
CA PRO A 216 0.73 21.37 0.17
C PRO A 216 1.90 22.33 0.48
N PRO A 217 1.65 23.48 1.12
CA PRO A 217 2.69 24.45 1.42
C PRO A 217 3.68 23.88 2.44
N CYS A 218 4.97 24.00 2.12
CA CYS A 218 6.05 23.51 2.95
C CYS A 218 6.76 24.64 3.71
N THR A 219 6.32 24.93 4.94
CA THR A 219 6.70 26.16 5.65
C THR A 219 7.62 25.96 6.85
N LYS A 220 7.58 24.80 7.52
CA LYS A 220 8.32 24.55 8.77
C LYS A 220 8.65 23.07 8.97
N ALA A 221 9.81 22.82 9.61
CA ALA A 221 10.31 21.49 9.96
C ALA A 221 9.50 20.88 11.12
N GLY A 222 9.40 19.56 11.16
CA GLY A 222 8.64 18.84 12.20
C GLY A 222 7.17 19.28 12.24
N SER A 223 6.55 19.46 11.08
CA SER A 223 5.13 19.83 10.97
C SER A 223 4.28 18.68 10.42
N LEU A 224 2.96 18.85 10.43
CA LEU A 224 2.05 17.94 9.73
C LEU A 224 1.75 18.52 8.36
N VAL A 225 2.13 17.81 7.30
CA VAL A 225 1.83 18.17 5.92
C VAL A 225 0.72 17.24 5.42
N THR A 226 -0.44 17.79 5.03
CA THR A 226 -1.62 16.98 4.67
C THR A 226 -1.86 16.99 3.17
N PHE A 227 -1.93 15.81 2.56
CA PHE A 227 -2.25 15.57 1.16
C PHE A 227 -3.73 15.15 1.02
N GLN A 228 -4.36 15.61 -0.07
CA GLN A 228 -5.74 15.31 -0.40
C GLN A 228 -5.79 14.33 -1.57
N PRO A 229 -6.77 13.41 -1.61
CA PRO A 229 -6.93 12.50 -2.75
C PRO A 229 -7.05 13.28 -4.07
N GLY A 230 -6.36 12.80 -5.11
CA GLY A 230 -6.36 13.43 -6.42
C GLY A 230 -5.14 13.09 -7.27
N TYR A 231 -4.93 13.88 -8.32
CA TYR A 231 -3.85 13.69 -9.29
C TYR A 231 -2.63 14.54 -8.93
N TYR A 232 -1.45 13.91 -8.86
CA TYR A 232 -0.15 14.50 -8.59
C TYR A 232 0.83 14.18 -9.73
N ASP A 233 1.52 15.19 -10.21
CA ASP A 233 2.30 15.17 -11.46
C ASP A 233 3.68 15.85 -11.35
N ASP A 234 4.07 16.17 -10.11
CA ASP A 234 5.32 16.84 -9.78
C ASP A 234 6.16 16.01 -8.80
N ALA A 235 6.82 14.97 -9.33
CA ALA A 235 7.78 14.16 -8.57
C ALA A 235 8.93 15.01 -8.03
N ALA A 236 9.44 15.96 -8.83
CA ALA A 236 10.52 16.84 -8.42
C ALA A 236 10.14 17.67 -7.17
N GLY A 237 8.94 18.25 -7.16
CA GLY A 237 8.41 18.99 -6.02
C GLY A 237 8.14 18.11 -4.79
N LEU A 238 7.58 16.91 -4.97
CA LEU A 238 7.40 15.93 -3.90
C LEU A 238 8.74 15.53 -3.25
N SER A 239 9.72 15.15 -4.08
CA SER A 239 11.07 14.79 -3.66
C SER A 239 11.78 15.95 -2.95
N ALA A 240 11.68 17.16 -3.49
CA ALA A 240 12.26 18.35 -2.87
C ALA A 240 11.63 18.63 -1.49
N MET A 241 10.31 18.46 -1.35
CA MET A 241 9.59 18.65 -0.09
C MET A 241 10.00 17.62 0.97
N MET A 242 10.28 16.38 0.57
CA MET A 242 10.65 15.28 1.46
C MET A 242 12.17 15.08 1.59
N SER A 243 12.94 16.08 1.17
CA SER A 243 14.40 16.10 1.30
C SER A 243 14.86 16.58 2.68
N SER A 244 16.06 16.17 3.10
CA SER A 244 16.67 16.62 4.36
C SER A 244 17.06 18.11 4.36
N SER A 245 17.14 18.74 3.19
CA SER A 245 17.35 20.19 3.01
C SER A 245 16.05 20.99 2.93
N SER A 246 14.91 20.31 2.92
CA SER A 246 13.59 20.93 2.86
C SER A 246 13.27 21.76 4.10
N LYS A 247 12.41 22.77 3.91
CA LYS A 247 11.76 23.46 5.03
C LYS A 247 10.87 22.52 5.83
N CYS A 248 10.42 21.39 5.28
CA CYS A 248 9.58 20.38 5.93
C CYS A 248 10.36 19.18 6.44
N LYS A 249 11.67 19.26 6.58
CA LYS A 249 12.43 18.15 7.17
C LYS A 249 11.83 17.70 8.51
N ASP A 250 11.93 16.42 8.79
CA ASP A 250 11.45 15.72 10.00
C ASP A 250 9.93 15.81 10.21
N SER A 251 9.17 16.19 9.17
CA SER A 251 7.71 16.30 9.22
C SER A 251 7.01 14.94 9.06
N THR A 252 5.74 14.90 9.46
CA THR A 252 4.82 13.81 9.09
C THR A 252 4.04 14.23 7.86
N TRP A 253 4.12 13.46 6.77
CA TRP A 253 3.29 13.68 5.57
C TRP A 253 2.13 12.71 5.59
N TRP A 254 0.93 13.26 5.78
CA TRP A 254 -0.28 12.50 5.88
C TRP A 254 -1.06 12.52 4.58
N PHE A 255 -1.15 11.37 3.93
CA PHE A 255 -2.08 11.14 2.83
C PHE A 255 -3.39 10.65 3.43
N THR A 256 -4.38 11.54 3.45
CA THR A 256 -5.72 11.23 3.98
C THR A 256 -6.38 10.10 3.19
N PRO A 257 -7.32 9.33 3.77
CA PRO A 257 -7.95 8.21 3.07
C PRO A 257 -8.57 8.61 1.73
N GLY A 258 -8.36 7.77 0.70
CA GLY A 258 -8.85 8.02 -0.66
C GLY A 258 -7.90 7.54 -1.76
N THR A 259 -8.18 7.91 -3.01
CA THR A 259 -7.39 7.45 -4.16
C THR A 259 -6.48 8.55 -4.69
N TYR A 260 -5.22 8.20 -4.90
CA TYR A 260 -4.18 9.10 -5.39
C TYR A 260 -3.66 8.58 -6.72
N TYR A 261 -3.61 9.44 -7.73
CA TYR A 261 -3.02 9.13 -9.02
C TYR A 261 -1.69 9.87 -9.14
N PHE A 262 -0.61 9.13 -9.33
CA PHE A 262 0.73 9.65 -9.58
C PHE A 262 1.08 9.37 -11.03
N ASP A 263 1.19 10.42 -11.82
CA ASP A 263 1.59 10.32 -13.23
C ASP A 263 2.51 11.49 -13.59
N PHE A 264 3.80 11.20 -13.53
CA PHE A 264 4.88 12.16 -13.64
C PHE A 264 5.39 12.24 -15.08
N HIS A 265 5.71 13.47 -15.48
CA HIS A 265 6.36 13.79 -16.75
C HIS A 265 7.55 14.72 -16.53
N ASN A 266 8.11 14.75 -15.32
CA ASN A 266 9.24 15.59 -14.93
C ASN A 266 10.47 15.32 -15.82
N SER A 267 10.64 14.10 -16.34
CA SER A 267 11.74 13.75 -17.25
C SER A 267 11.44 13.99 -18.73
N ALA A 268 10.18 14.29 -19.07
CA ALA A 268 9.75 14.39 -20.46
C ALA A 268 10.45 15.56 -21.17
N PRO A 269 11.12 15.34 -22.32
CA PRO A 269 11.75 16.42 -23.09
C PRO A 269 10.77 17.51 -23.55
N VAL A 270 9.49 17.14 -23.65
CA VAL A 270 8.39 18.01 -24.06
C VAL A 270 7.83 18.87 -22.92
N ARG A 271 8.29 18.69 -21.67
CA ARG A 271 7.83 19.49 -20.53
C ARG A 271 8.39 20.91 -20.62
N PRO A 272 7.56 21.96 -20.61
CA PRO A 272 8.02 23.34 -20.68
C PRO A 272 9.01 23.69 -19.55
N PRO A 273 10.07 24.46 -19.82
CA PRO A 273 11.05 24.86 -18.81
C PRO A 273 10.49 25.69 -17.64
N SER A 274 9.30 26.27 -17.83
CA SER A 274 8.59 27.01 -16.77
C SER A 274 7.99 26.08 -15.71
N LEU A 275 7.82 24.79 -16.01
CA LEU A 275 7.34 23.79 -15.08
C LEU A 275 8.51 23.05 -14.41
N PRO A 276 8.34 22.51 -13.19
CA PRO A 276 9.39 21.74 -12.53
C PRO A 276 9.87 20.54 -13.37
N GLY A 277 11.14 20.57 -13.81
CA GLY A 277 11.80 19.42 -14.45
C GLY A 277 12.46 18.49 -13.43
N GLY A 278 12.82 17.27 -13.84
CA GLY A 278 13.48 16.30 -12.96
C GLY A 278 13.39 14.87 -13.47
N THR A 279 13.38 13.91 -12.54
CA THR A 279 13.08 12.51 -12.82
C THR A 279 11.62 12.22 -12.49
N ASP A 280 11.05 11.17 -13.09
CA ASP A 280 9.73 10.65 -12.75
C ASP A 280 9.78 9.75 -11.50
N GLU A 281 10.58 10.14 -10.51
CA GLU A 281 10.79 9.43 -9.26
C GLU A 281 10.52 10.35 -8.07
N TRP A 282 9.52 10.01 -7.29
CA TRP A 282 9.24 10.60 -6.00
C TRP A 282 10.07 9.92 -4.92
N THR A 283 10.93 10.69 -4.25
CA THR A 283 11.83 10.20 -3.21
C THR A 283 11.37 10.64 -1.82
N ILE A 284 11.48 9.73 -0.85
CA ILE A 284 11.25 10.00 0.56
C ILE A 284 12.61 9.92 1.27
N ASP A 285 13.27 11.07 1.36
CA ASP A 285 14.65 11.14 1.88
C ASP A 285 14.70 11.46 3.39
N ASN A 286 13.70 12.12 3.97
CA ASN A 286 13.70 12.48 5.40
C ASN A 286 12.32 12.83 5.93
N GLY A 287 11.83 12.16 6.99
CA GLY A 287 10.53 12.39 7.64
C GLY A 287 9.68 11.10 7.68
N TYR A 288 8.37 11.23 7.93
CA TYR A 288 7.46 10.11 8.17
C TYR A 288 6.19 10.18 7.32
N LEU A 289 6.06 9.31 6.31
CA LEU A 289 4.87 9.22 5.46
C LEU A 289 3.86 8.26 6.07
N VAL A 290 2.65 8.76 6.30
CA VAL A 290 1.52 7.97 6.78
C VAL A 290 0.39 8.11 5.76
N ALA A 291 -0.04 7.01 5.16
CA ALA A 291 -1.13 7.02 4.20
C ALA A 291 -2.29 6.15 4.69
N GLY A 292 -3.46 6.76 4.88
CA GLY A 292 -4.67 6.13 5.40
C GLY A 292 -5.18 6.78 6.68
N THR A 293 -6.11 6.09 7.36
CA THR A 293 -6.67 6.54 8.64
C THR A 293 -5.62 6.39 9.73
N PRO A 294 -5.24 7.46 10.46
CA PRO A 294 -4.18 7.37 11.45
C PRO A 294 -4.68 6.71 12.74
N VAL A 295 -3.78 5.99 13.41
CA VAL A 295 -4.03 5.34 14.71
C VAL A 295 -3.00 5.76 15.76
N ASP A 296 -3.35 5.61 17.04
CA ASP A 296 -2.41 5.75 18.15
C ASP A 296 -1.67 4.43 18.47
N GLU A 297 -0.79 4.43 19.47
CA GLU A 297 0.01 3.25 19.83
C GLU A 297 -0.82 2.04 20.28
N SER A 298 -2.10 2.24 20.62
CA SER A 298 -3.03 1.17 20.97
C SER A 298 -3.84 0.65 19.78
N GLY A 299 -3.59 1.18 18.57
CA GLY A 299 -4.36 0.86 17.38
C GLY A 299 -5.70 1.61 17.30
N ARG A 300 -5.95 2.60 18.17
CA ARG A 300 -7.20 3.36 18.16
C ARG A 300 -7.14 4.47 17.12
N ILE A 301 -8.19 4.57 16.30
CA ILE A 301 -8.34 5.64 15.30
C ILE A 301 -8.26 7.02 15.95
N ILE A 302 -7.43 7.89 15.38
CA ILE A 302 -7.27 9.30 15.75
C ILE A 302 -7.56 10.21 14.56
N ALA A 303 -7.77 11.50 14.81
CA ALA A 303 -8.16 12.43 13.76
C ALA A 303 -6.98 12.84 12.83
N LYS A 304 -5.74 12.80 13.33
CA LYS A 304 -4.51 13.21 12.64
C LYS A 304 -3.33 12.41 13.21
N PRO A 305 -2.32 12.03 12.41
CA PRO A 305 -1.16 11.32 12.93
C PRO A 305 -0.28 12.25 13.79
N PRO A 306 0.49 11.70 14.75
CA PRO A 306 1.45 12.47 15.53
C PRO A 306 2.62 12.97 14.67
N VAL A 307 3.35 13.97 15.18
CA VAL A 307 4.57 14.50 14.57
C VAL A 307 5.71 14.43 15.60
N PRO A 308 6.71 13.56 15.43
CA PRO A 308 6.83 12.56 14.36
C PRO A 308 5.83 11.41 14.48
N ALA A 309 5.48 10.78 13.36
CA ALA A 309 4.70 9.55 13.37
C ALA A 309 5.56 8.36 13.79
N LYS A 310 4.96 7.36 14.44
CA LYS A 310 5.61 6.11 14.83
C LYS A 310 5.32 5.05 13.76
N ILE A 311 6.33 4.72 12.95
CA ILE A 311 6.23 3.72 11.88
C ILE A 311 7.08 2.50 12.25
N PRO A 312 6.54 1.27 12.17
CA PRO A 312 5.17 0.91 11.77
C PRO A 312 4.11 1.20 12.87
N GLY A 313 2.83 1.08 12.50
CA GLY A 313 1.68 1.26 13.39
C GLY A 313 1.07 2.66 13.39
N ALA A 314 1.33 3.48 12.36
CA ALA A 314 0.83 4.84 12.23
C ALA A 314 -0.54 4.93 11.53
N CYS A 315 -0.95 3.89 10.79
CA CYS A 315 -2.25 3.84 10.12
C CYS A 315 -3.01 2.53 10.38
N ASP A 316 -4.32 2.61 10.21
CA ASP A 316 -5.29 1.56 10.48
C ASP A 316 -5.14 0.39 9.51
N ASN A 317 -4.85 -0.80 10.06
CA ASN A 317 -4.47 -1.96 9.28
C ASN A 317 -5.70 -2.77 8.83
N PRO A 318 -5.93 -2.96 7.52
CA PRO A 318 -7.07 -3.74 7.04
C PRO A 318 -7.03 -5.24 7.40
N ILE A 319 -5.92 -5.77 7.94
CA ILE A 319 -5.87 -7.14 8.49
C ILE A 319 -6.53 -7.21 9.87
N GLU A 320 -6.49 -6.11 10.61
CA GLU A 320 -6.88 -6.07 12.02
C GLU A 320 -8.22 -5.36 12.21
N ASP A 321 -8.62 -4.48 11.28
CA ASP A 321 -9.92 -3.79 11.29
C ASP A 321 -10.65 -3.91 9.93
N ALA A 322 -11.83 -4.53 9.96
CA ALA A 322 -12.73 -4.64 8.80
C ALA A 322 -13.41 -3.30 8.42
N LYS A 323 -13.19 -2.24 9.20
CA LYS A 323 -13.62 -0.87 8.92
C LYS A 323 -12.47 0.03 8.47
N ALA A 324 -11.26 -0.52 8.31
CA ALA A 324 -10.10 0.25 7.91
C ALA A 324 -10.35 0.98 6.58
N VAL A 325 -10.26 2.31 6.65
CA VAL A 325 -10.31 3.18 5.47
C VAL A 325 -8.90 3.70 5.21
N GLY A 326 -8.34 3.31 4.07
CA GLY A 326 -6.97 3.59 3.70
C GLY A 326 -6.87 4.39 2.41
N VAL A 327 -5.74 4.23 1.74
CA VAL A 327 -5.47 4.81 0.42
C VAL A 327 -5.39 3.74 -0.65
N GLN A 328 -5.46 4.18 -1.90
CA GLN A 328 -4.82 3.47 -3.01
C GLN A 328 -3.94 4.47 -3.77
N PHE A 329 -2.64 4.22 -3.79
CA PHE A 329 -1.70 4.94 -4.63
C PHE A 329 -1.61 4.23 -5.99
N VAL A 330 -2.07 4.91 -7.03
CA VAL A 330 -2.08 4.42 -8.40
C VAL A 330 -0.98 5.12 -9.17
N PHE A 331 -0.07 4.36 -9.78
CA PHE A 331 1.04 4.88 -10.56
C PHE A 331 0.81 4.61 -12.06
N GLY A 332 0.90 5.67 -12.86
CA GLY A 332 0.83 5.61 -14.32
C GLY A 332 2.18 5.86 -14.99
N GLY A 333 2.30 5.46 -16.26
CA GLY A 333 3.51 5.72 -17.05
C GLY A 333 4.78 5.09 -16.45
N ASP A 334 5.86 5.85 -16.37
CA ASP A 334 7.12 5.46 -15.73
C ASP A 334 7.32 6.13 -14.36
N SER A 335 6.21 6.52 -13.72
CA SER A 335 6.20 7.13 -12.38
C SER A 335 6.64 6.14 -11.32
N ARG A 336 7.50 6.58 -10.39
CA ARG A 336 8.12 5.72 -9.38
C ARG A 336 8.09 6.33 -7.99
N LEU A 337 8.16 5.46 -6.99
CA LEU A 337 8.33 5.78 -5.58
C LEU A 337 9.63 5.17 -5.05
N ALA A 338 10.45 5.98 -4.38
CA ALA A 338 11.66 5.51 -3.71
C ALA A 338 11.72 5.95 -2.25
N VAL A 339 11.70 4.99 -1.34
CA VAL A 339 11.93 5.23 0.09
C VAL A 339 13.44 5.16 0.35
N LYS A 340 14.04 6.30 0.70
CA LYS A 340 15.47 6.42 0.95
C LYS A 340 15.78 6.44 2.43
N ALA A 341 16.05 7.60 3.03
CA ALA A 341 16.34 7.71 4.46
C ALA A 341 15.12 8.12 5.30
N GLY A 342 13.96 8.39 4.67
CA GLY A 342 12.69 8.57 5.36
C GLY A 342 11.99 7.26 5.70
N GLN A 343 10.82 7.39 6.33
CA GLN A 343 9.96 6.27 6.70
C GLN A 343 8.60 6.40 6.01
N ALA A 344 7.98 5.29 5.63
CA ALA A 344 6.68 5.26 4.99
C ALA A 344 5.85 4.06 5.43
N GLU A 345 4.59 4.32 5.77
CA GLU A 345 3.57 3.30 6.01
C GLU A 345 2.30 3.64 5.22
N ILE A 346 1.84 2.67 4.43
CA ILE A 346 0.73 2.85 3.49
C ILE A 346 -0.34 1.80 3.79
N CYS A 347 -1.48 2.22 4.30
CA CYS A 347 -2.61 1.34 4.60
C CYS A 347 -3.66 1.37 3.50
N GLY A 348 -4.10 0.19 3.05
CA GLY A 348 -5.19 0.02 2.08
C GLY A 348 -6.58 0.06 2.73
N THR A 349 -7.62 0.28 1.93
CA THR A 349 -9.01 0.21 2.41
C THR A 349 -9.51 -1.24 2.43
N TYR A 350 -9.96 -1.73 3.58
CA TYR A 350 -10.62 -3.03 3.67
C TYR A 350 -11.87 -3.07 2.81
N ARG A 351 -12.07 -4.17 2.09
CA ARG A 351 -13.30 -4.47 1.37
C ARG A 351 -13.64 -5.94 1.54
N ALA A 352 -14.92 -6.24 1.59
CA ALA A 352 -15.40 -7.61 1.74
C ALA A 352 -15.31 -8.41 0.42
N ASP A 353 -15.28 -7.74 -0.73
CA ASP A 353 -15.40 -8.35 -2.06
C ASP A 353 -14.08 -8.40 -2.84
N ARG A 354 -13.02 -7.72 -2.36
CA ARG A 354 -11.73 -7.62 -3.04
C ARG A 354 -10.60 -7.27 -2.07
N PRO A 355 -9.33 -7.54 -2.41
CA PRO A 355 -8.23 -7.22 -1.52
C PRO A 355 -8.07 -5.71 -1.28
N PRO A 356 -7.54 -5.30 -0.12
CA PRO A 356 -7.22 -3.91 0.17
C PRO A 356 -5.96 -3.48 -0.59
N VAL A 357 -6.10 -3.16 -1.87
CA VAL A 357 -4.97 -2.75 -2.71
C VAL A 357 -4.51 -1.34 -2.35
N ALA A 358 -3.33 -1.26 -1.71
CA ALA A 358 -2.71 -0.01 -1.26
C ALA A 358 -1.81 0.62 -2.32
N LEU A 359 -1.10 -0.20 -3.10
CA LEU A 359 -0.24 0.21 -4.21
C LEU A 359 -0.72 -0.46 -5.50
N TYR A 360 -0.88 0.32 -6.56
CA TYR A 360 -1.41 -0.13 -7.84
C TYR A 360 -0.56 0.41 -9.01
N GLY A 361 -0.02 -0.47 -9.84
CA GLY A 361 0.60 -0.14 -11.12
C GLY A 361 -0.41 -0.24 -12.25
N LEU A 362 -0.65 0.86 -12.99
CA LEU A 362 -1.72 0.91 -13.98
C LEU A 362 -1.45 -0.02 -15.17
N THR A 363 -2.43 -0.86 -15.55
CA THR A 363 -2.22 -1.90 -16.57
C THR A 363 -2.67 -1.50 -17.97
N SER A 364 -3.49 -0.47 -18.10
CA SER A 364 -4.10 -0.04 -19.35
C SER A 364 -4.26 1.48 -19.39
N GLY A 365 -4.59 2.01 -20.57
CA GLY A 365 -4.72 3.44 -20.82
C GLY A 365 -3.49 4.06 -21.44
N ALA A 366 -3.69 5.19 -22.11
CA ALA A 366 -2.66 5.94 -22.82
C ALA A 366 -3.05 7.42 -22.84
N GLU A 367 -2.04 8.28 -22.96
CA GLU A 367 -2.25 9.69 -23.25
C GLU A 367 -2.45 9.93 -24.75
N SER A 368 -3.14 11.01 -25.10
CA SER A 368 -3.40 11.39 -26.49
C SER A 368 -3.17 12.88 -26.66
N PRO A 369 -2.15 13.29 -27.45
CA PRO A 369 -1.94 14.69 -27.78
C PRO A 369 -3.14 15.28 -28.51
N VAL A 370 -3.44 16.53 -28.22
CA VAL A 370 -4.48 17.34 -28.85
C VAL A 370 -3.81 18.48 -29.60
N THR A 371 -4.20 18.68 -30.85
CA THR A 371 -3.82 19.85 -31.64
C THR A 371 -5.07 20.67 -31.94
N ALA A 372 -5.03 21.97 -31.70
CA ALA A 372 -6.12 22.90 -31.95
C ALA A 372 -5.61 24.15 -32.67
N ALA A 373 -6.23 24.50 -33.79
CA ALA A 373 -6.05 25.81 -34.42
C ALA A 373 -7.22 26.70 -34.03
N LEU A 374 -6.96 27.73 -33.24
CA LEU A 374 -7.96 28.65 -32.72
C LEU A 374 -8.01 29.91 -33.58
N GLY A 375 -9.17 30.18 -34.15
CA GLY A 375 -9.49 31.45 -34.79
C GLY A 375 -10.16 32.44 -33.82
N PRO A 376 -10.37 33.69 -34.24
CA PRO A 376 -11.06 34.68 -33.43
C PRO A 376 -12.55 34.39 -33.26
N GLY A 377 -13.07 34.62 -32.05
CA GLY A 377 -14.49 34.60 -31.72
C GLY A 377 -15.20 35.94 -31.95
N SER A 378 -14.46 37.06 -31.96
CA SER A 378 -14.95 38.36 -32.41
C SER A 378 -13.81 39.25 -32.92
N VAL A 379 -14.14 40.20 -33.77
CA VAL A 379 -13.18 41.10 -34.44
C VAL A 379 -13.72 42.53 -34.39
N THR A 380 -12.87 43.49 -34.04
CA THR A 380 -13.19 44.93 -34.00
C THR A 380 -11.99 45.73 -34.52
N GLY A 381 -12.22 46.93 -35.07
CA GLY A 381 -11.13 47.78 -35.54
C GLY A 381 -11.49 48.66 -36.73
N GLY A 382 -10.47 49.30 -37.30
CA GLY A 382 -10.60 50.19 -38.47
C GLY A 382 -10.55 49.47 -39.82
N PHE A 383 -10.33 48.15 -39.84
CA PHE A 383 -10.26 47.36 -41.06
C PHE A 383 -11.67 46.98 -41.55
N THR A 384 -11.87 47.02 -42.87
CA THR A 384 -13.11 46.59 -43.54
C THR A 384 -13.05 45.09 -43.86
N GLY A 385 -14.18 44.39 -43.78
CA GLY A 385 -14.24 42.95 -44.07
C GLY A 385 -13.65 42.04 -42.99
N GLY A 386 -13.18 42.60 -41.88
CA GLY A 386 -12.68 41.85 -40.72
C GLY A 386 -13.82 41.14 -39.98
N THR A 387 -13.94 39.83 -40.19
CA THR A 387 -14.90 38.96 -39.51
C THR A 387 -14.16 37.78 -38.89
N THR A 388 -14.85 37.04 -38.02
CA THR A 388 -14.28 35.81 -37.46
C THR A 388 -13.93 34.80 -38.55
N ALA A 389 -14.80 34.65 -39.55
CA ALA A 389 -14.59 33.73 -40.67
C ALA A 389 -13.41 34.14 -41.56
N SER A 390 -13.31 35.42 -41.93
CA SER A 390 -12.23 35.90 -42.81
C SER A 390 -10.86 35.81 -42.17
N LEU A 391 -10.74 35.98 -40.85
CA LEU A 391 -9.44 35.93 -40.15
C LEU A 391 -9.06 34.54 -39.61
N SER A 392 -9.94 33.54 -39.74
CA SER A 392 -9.69 32.18 -39.23
C SER A 392 -8.91 31.30 -40.19
N LYS A 393 -8.69 31.72 -41.44
CA LYS A 393 -8.08 30.92 -42.51
C LYS A 393 -7.07 31.75 -43.29
N VAL A 394 -6.11 31.05 -43.91
CA VAL A 394 -5.18 31.67 -44.87
C VAL A 394 -5.72 31.39 -46.26
N ASP A 395 -6.50 32.32 -46.80
CA ASP A 395 -7.18 32.17 -48.10
C ASP A 395 -7.20 33.44 -48.97
N GLY A 396 -6.59 34.53 -48.52
CA GLY A 396 -6.55 35.81 -49.21
C GLY A 396 -7.81 36.66 -49.05
N ALA A 397 -8.82 36.21 -48.28
CA ALA A 397 -10.10 36.91 -48.08
C ALA A 397 -10.16 37.69 -46.75
N GLY A 398 -9.00 38.10 -46.23
CA GLY A 398 -8.84 38.82 -44.97
C GLY A 398 -9.45 40.21 -44.84
N ALA A 399 -9.11 40.86 -43.72
CA ALA A 399 -9.51 42.24 -43.41
C ALA A 399 -8.58 43.24 -44.09
N THR A 400 -9.13 44.25 -44.77
CA THR A 400 -8.34 45.28 -45.47
C THR A 400 -8.48 46.65 -44.84
N TRP A 401 -7.43 47.45 -44.91
CA TRP A 401 -7.46 48.86 -44.56
C TRP A 401 -6.74 49.68 -45.61
N VAL A 402 -7.46 50.65 -46.20
CA VAL A 402 -6.92 51.57 -47.20
C VAL A 402 -6.47 52.84 -46.50
N ALA A 403 -5.23 53.26 -46.74
CA ALA A 403 -4.70 54.50 -46.16
C ALA A 403 -5.53 55.73 -46.61
N PRO A 404 -5.81 56.69 -45.71
CA PRO A 404 -6.71 57.81 -46.00
C PRO A 404 -6.13 58.86 -46.98
N GLY A 405 -4.86 58.72 -47.38
CA GLY A 405 -4.22 59.58 -48.37
C GLY A 405 -2.69 59.40 -48.43
N LYS A 406 -2.01 60.25 -49.20
CA LYS A 406 -0.55 60.16 -49.46
C LYS A 406 0.35 60.31 -48.23
N SER A 407 -0.16 60.92 -47.15
CA SER A 407 0.54 61.01 -45.86
C SER A 407 0.43 59.74 -45.01
N GLY A 408 -0.33 58.74 -45.47
CA GLY A 408 -0.59 57.51 -44.74
C GLY A 408 -1.54 57.71 -43.55
N GLY A 409 -1.48 56.82 -42.57
CA GLY A 409 -2.33 56.82 -41.38
C GLY A 409 -2.06 55.65 -40.44
N THR A 410 -2.85 55.52 -39.38
CA THR A 410 -2.75 54.40 -38.43
C THR A 410 -4.08 53.68 -38.34
N ALA A 411 -4.03 52.35 -38.33
CA ALA A 411 -5.19 51.51 -38.10
C ALA A 411 -4.86 50.36 -37.16
N THR A 412 -5.88 49.96 -36.39
CA THR A 412 -5.80 48.85 -35.46
C THR A 412 -6.89 47.83 -35.77
N LEU A 413 -6.54 46.56 -35.56
CA LEU A 413 -7.42 45.41 -35.61
C LEU A 413 -7.26 44.65 -34.29
N THR A 414 -8.36 44.35 -33.63
CA THR A 414 -8.39 43.58 -32.39
C THR A 414 -9.29 42.36 -32.59
N ALA A 415 -8.67 41.20 -32.45
CA ALA A 415 -9.32 39.89 -32.49
C ALA A 415 -9.34 39.30 -31.09
N THR A 416 -10.50 38.85 -30.60
CA THR A 416 -10.67 38.24 -29.27
C THR A 416 -11.31 36.86 -29.40
N GLY A 417 -11.29 36.08 -28.32
CA GLY A 417 -11.99 34.79 -28.28
C GLY A 417 -11.17 33.62 -28.83
N PHE A 418 -9.85 33.68 -28.72
CA PHE A 418 -8.94 32.56 -29.04
C PHE A 418 -9.00 31.46 -27.97
N SER A 419 -10.18 30.89 -27.73
CA SER A 419 -10.43 29.87 -26.70
C SER A 419 -10.67 28.49 -27.30
N PRO A 420 -10.07 27.41 -26.76
CA PRO A 420 -10.44 26.04 -27.10
C PRO A 420 -11.92 25.77 -26.84
N ALA A 421 -12.53 24.88 -27.63
CA ALA A 421 -13.92 24.45 -27.42
C ALA A 421 -14.14 23.78 -26.06
N THR A 422 -13.13 23.03 -25.61
CA THR A 422 -13.06 22.45 -24.26
C THR A 422 -11.79 22.98 -23.60
N ALA A 423 -11.94 23.66 -22.46
CA ALA A 423 -10.80 24.16 -21.71
C ALA A 423 -9.85 23.01 -21.32
N PRO A 424 -8.53 23.15 -21.52
CA PRO A 424 -7.58 22.14 -21.08
C PRO A 424 -7.69 21.95 -19.55
N PRO A 425 -7.87 20.72 -19.04
CA PRO A 425 -7.91 20.47 -17.61
C PRO A 425 -6.56 20.77 -16.95
N ALA A 426 -6.57 21.10 -15.66
CA ALA A 426 -5.33 21.30 -14.89
C ALA A 426 -4.45 20.04 -14.92
N GLY A 427 -3.13 20.24 -15.04
CA GLY A 427 -2.12 19.20 -15.29
C GLY A 427 -1.82 19.00 -16.77
N THR A 428 -2.47 19.74 -17.68
CA THR A 428 -2.17 19.66 -19.12
C THR A 428 -0.75 20.14 -19.41
N ILE A 429 0.01 19.33 -20.16
CA ILE A 429 1.34 19.70 -20.64
C ILE A 429 1.21 20.37 -22.00
N LEU A 430 1.48 21.67 -22.07
CA LEU A 430 1.53 22.41 -23.32
C LEU A 430 2.84 22.11 -24.05
N THR A 431 2.77 21.44 -25.21
CA THR A 431 3.96 21.07 -25.99
C THR A 431 4.30 22.10 -27.06
N SER A 432 3.32 22.84 -27.56
CA SER A 432 3.54 23.99 -28.45
C SER A 432 2.38 24.98 -28.37
N ALA A 433 2.69 26.27 -28.38
CA ALA A 433 1.74 27.33 -28.68
C ALA A 433 2.37 28.33 -29.65
N LYS A 434 1.75 28.52 -30.80
CA LYS A 434 2.26 29.39 -31.87
C LYS A 434 1.19 30.38 -32.28
N VAL A 435 1.54 31.66 -32.24
CA VAL A 435 0.69 32.72 -32.78
C VAL A 435 1.11 32.96 -34.23
N ARG A 436 0.15 32.82 -35.14
CA ARG A 436 0.34 33.08 -36.57
C ARG A 436 -0.37 34.37 -36.96
N VAL A 437 0.37 35.25 -37.62
CA VAL A 437 -0.13 36.47 -38.23
C VAL A 437 0.21 36.43 -39.71
N VAL A 438 -0.82 36.45 -40.57
CA VAL A 438 -0.66 36.53 -42.02
C VAL A 438 -1.12 37.90 -42.47
N HIS A 439 -0.23 38.65 -43.10
CA HIS A 439 -0.48 40.02 -43.52
C HIS A 439 0.24 40.36 -44.82
N SER A 440 -0.22 41.39 -45.51
CA SER A 440 0.41 41.90 -46.72
C SER A 440 0.13 43.38 -46.89
N ASN A 441 0.89 43.99 -47.79
CA ASN A 441 0.73 45.39 -48.16
C ASN A 441 1.00 45.51 -49.66
N ASP A 442 0.19 46.30 -50.37
CA ASP A 442 0.24 46.39 -51.83
C ASP A 442 1.31 47.35 -52.37
N ASN A 443 1.87 48.25 -51.55
CA ASN A 443 2.79 49.29 -51.99
C ASN A 443 3.50 49.93 -50.79
N GLY A 444 4.83 50.09 -50.79
CA GLY A 444 5.54 50.90 -49.80
C GLY A 444 5.80 50.23 -48.44
N ALA A 445 5.61 48.91 -48.32
CA ALA A 445 5.64 48.14 -47.07
C ALA A 445 6.89 48.36 -46.20
N SER A 446 8.03 48.64 -46.84
CA SER A 446 9.33 48.94 -46.19
C SER A 446 9.37 50.25 -45.39
N LYS A 447 8.38 51.14 -45.57
CA LYS A 447 8.29 52.44 -44.88
C LYS A 447 7.35 52.39 -43.67
N ASP A 448 6.60 51.31 -43.53
CA ASP A 448 5.55 51.17 -42.54
C ASP A 448 6.07 50.62 -41.22
N ALA A 449 5.37 50.92 -40.13
CA ALA A 449 5.59 50.29 -38.84
C ALA A 449 4.41 49.37 -38.51
N ARG A 450 4.68 48.07 -38.36
CA ARG A 450 3.70 47.05 -37.97
C ARG A 450 4.04 46.54 -36.58
N THR A 451 3.02 46.38 -35.75
CA THR A 451 3.14 45.78 -34.43
C THR A 451 1.99 44.80 -34.22
N ALA A 452 2.28 43.65 -33.61
CA ALA A 452 1.25 42.78 -33.10
C ALA A 452 1.59 42.29 -31.70
N GLN A 453 0.55 41.97 -30.94
CA GLN A 453 0.68 41.45 -29.58
C GLN A 453 -0.42 40.40 -29.34
N PHE A 454 -0.05 39.33 -28.64
CA PHE A 454 -1.00 38.38 -28.09
C PHE A 454 -1.13 38.60 -26.58
N THR A 455 -2.34 38.78 -26.07
CA THR A 455 -2.62 38.98 -24.65
C THR A 455 -3.48 37.81 -24.16
N PRO A 456 -2.92 36.86 -23.40
CA PRO A 456 -3.70 35.80 -22.77
C PRO A 456 -4.74 36.40 -21.82
N ALA A 457 -5.90 35.77 -21.68
CA ALA A 457 -6.90 36.21 -20.70
C ALA A 457 -6.31 36.19 -19.28
N GLY A 458 -6.34 37.33 -18.59
CA GLY A 458 -5.73 37.48 -17.26
C GLY A 458 -4.19 37.55 -17.25
N GLY A 459 -3.53 37.57 -18.41
CA GLY A 459 -2.07 37.62 -18.55
C GLY A 459 -1.55 38.95 -19.08
N SER A 460 -0.22 39.06 -19.13
CA SER A 460 0.48 40.22 -19.71
C SER A 460 0.54 40.14 -21.25
N PRO A 461 0.55 41.29 -21.96
CA PRO A 461 0.77 41.31 -23.41
C PRO A 461 2.12 40.71 -23.80
N ILE A 462 2.11 39.88 -24.84
CA ILE A 462 3.27 39.23 -25.44
C ILE A 462 3.49 39.86 -26.81
N PRO A 463 4.59 40.62 -27.02
CA PRO A 463 4.88 41.20 -28.33
C PRO A 463 5.20 40.10 -29.35
N LEU A 464 4.70 40.27 -30.57
CA LEU A 464 4.94 39.37 -31.69
C LEU A 464 5.92 40.03 -32.67
N THR A 465 6.83 39.23 -33.22
CA THR A 465 7.76 39.70 -34.24
C THR A 465 7.10 39.59 -35.59
N LEU A 466 6.95 40.71 -36.29
CA LEU A 466 6.43 40.76 -37.65
C LEU A 466 7.54 41.06 -38.65
N SER A 467 7.55 40.32 -39.75
CA SER A 467 8.43 40.62 -40.89
C SER A 467 7.88 41.78 -41.71
N THR A 468 8.75 42.36 -42.54
CA THR A 468 8.35 43.37 -43.52
C THR A 468 8.11 42.66 -44.85
N PRO A 469 6.86 42.53 -45.33
CA PRO A 469 6.59 41.91 -46.61
C PRO A 469 7.15 42.73 -47.77
N ASN A 470 7.41 42.08 -48.91
CA ASN A 470 7.54 42.80 -50.18
C ASN A 470 6.15 43.28 -50.62
N ASP A 471 6.12 44.40 -51.35
CA ASP A 471 4.87 44.93 -51.90
C ASP A 471 4.15 43.88 -52.77
N GLY A 472 2.84 43.73 -52.55
CA GLY A 472 1.98 42.74 -53.20
C GLY A 472 2.21 41.29 -52.75
N SER A 473 3.09 41.03 -51.78
CA SER A 473 3.41 39.69 -51.27
C SER A 473 2.86 39.47 -49.87
N THR A 474 2.39 38.26 -49.60
CA THR A 474 1.92 37.86 -48.26
C THR A 474 3.07 37.39 -47.38
N ALA A 475 3.20 37.99 -46.20
CA ALA A 475 4.06 37.51 -45.12
C ALA A 475 3.26 36.60 -44.17
N THR A 476 3.91 35.54 -43.69
CA THR A 476 3.37 34.65 -42.64
C THR A 476 4.36 34.63 -41.49
N ASP A 477 4.03 35.34 -40.43
CA ASP A 477 4.84 35.42 -39.22
C ASP A 477 4.31 34.46 -38.16
N VAL A 478 5.23 33.70 -37.56
CA VAL A 478 4.90 32.73 -36.51
C VAL A 478 5.78 33.02 -35.29
N THR A 479 5.15 33.35 -34.17
CA THR A 479 5.84 33.56 -32.89
C THR A 479 5.50 32.40 -31.95
N ASP A 480 6.52 31.76 -31.39
CA ASP A 480 6.35 30.75 -30.35
C ASP A 480 6.06 31.45 -29.00
N VAL A 481 4.91 31.14 -28.42
CA VAL A 481 4.44 31.67 -27.12
C VAL A 481 4.27 30.56 -26.07
N THR A 482 4.89 29.40 -26.30
CA THR A 482 4.73 28.20 -25.46
C THR A 482 5.11 28.47 -24.01
N SER A 483 6.27 29.09 -23.76
CA SER A 483 6.75 29.31 -22.38
C SER A 483 5.89 30.30 -21.60
N GLN A 484 5.29 31.28 -22.28
CA GLN A 484 4.41 32.28 -21.68
C GLN A 484 3.02 31.71 -21.35
N LEU A 485 2.57 30.69 -22.07
CA LEU A 485 1.25 30.05 -21.87
C LEU A 485 1.30 28.77 -21.04
N ALA A 486 2.45 28.10 -20.97
CA ALA A 486 2.61 26.79 -20.34
C ALA A 486 2.05 26.73 -18.92
N GLN A 487 2.35 27.73 -18.08
CA GLN A 487 1.88 27.76 -16.70
C GLN A 487 0.36 27.90 -16.61
N ALA A 488 -0.24 28.79 -17.40
CA ALA A 488 -1.70 29.01 -17.38
C ALA A 488 -2.47 27.78 -17.88
N VAL A 489 -1.95 27.09 -18.90
CA VAL A 489 -2.51 25.83 -19.40
C VAL A 489 -2.37 24.71 -18.35
N TYR A 490 -1.19 24.61 -17.74
CA TYR A 490 -0.91 23.64 -16.69
C TYR A 490 -1.79 23.83 -15.45
N ASP A 491 -2.04 25.07 -15.04
CA ASP A 491 -2.93 25.39 -13.93
C ASP A 491 -4.42 25.26 -14.29
N GLY A 492 -4.76 25.01 -15.56
CA GLY A 492 -6.14 24.95 -16.05
C GLY A 492 -6.85 26.31 -16.05
N THR A 493 -6.08 27.40 -16.05
CA THR A 493 -6.60 28.79 -16.00
C THR A 493 -6.64 29.47 -17.36
N PHE A 494 -6.07 28.85 -18.40
CA PHE A 494 -6.11 29.39 -19.75
C PHE A 494 -7.52 29.33 -20.37
N THR A 495 -8.18 30.48 -20.47
CA THR A 495 -9.52 30.63 -21.08
C THR A 495 -9.49 31.30 -22.46
N GLY A 496 -8.31 31.39 -23.08
CA GLY A 496 -8.08 32.02 -24.38
C GLY A 496 -7.30 33.33 -24.31
N GLY A 497 -7.47 34.19 -25.31
CA GLY A 497 -6.77 35.47 -25.38
C GLY A 497 -7.27 36.42 -26.46
N GLN A 498 -6.51 37.49 -26.66
CA GLN A 498 -6.73 38.57 -27.61
C GLN A 498 -5.47 38.78 -28.45
N LEU A 499 -5.63 38.97 -29.76
CA LEU A 499 -4.56 39.38 -30.67
C LEU A 499 -4.85 40.80 -31.17
N GLY A 500 -3.96 41.73 -30.85
CA GLY A 500 -3.97 43.09 -31.38
C GLY A 500 -2.96 43.20 -32.52
N TYR A 501 -3.39 43.81 -33.63
CA TYR A 501 -2.55 44.16 -34.77
C TYR A 501 -2.70 45.67 -35.03
N SER A 502 -1.59 46.37 -35.22
CA SER A 502 -1.58 47.79 -35.53
C SER A 502 -0.56 48.08 -36.62
N VAL A 503 -0.98 48.89 -37.59
CA VAL A 503 -0.12 49.37 -38.68
C VAL A 503 -0.11 50.90 -38.69
N ASN A 504 1.06 51.48 -38.90
CA ASN A 504 1.25 52.89 -39.25
C ASN A 504 1.85 52.92 -40.66
N VAL A 505 0.98 53.22 -41.63
CA VAL A 505 1.33 53.33 -43.04
C VAL A 505 1.78 54.75 -43.34
N LYS A 506 2.82 54.95 -44.16
CA LYS A 506 3.38 56.30 -44.48
C LYS A 506 3.20 56.73 -45.94
N HIS A 507 2.34 56.05 -46.68
CA HIS A 507 2.05 56.30 -48.10
C HIS A 507 0.59 55.90 -48.42
N GLU A 508 0.21 56.05 -49.68
CA GLU A 508 -1.03 55.50 -50.21
C GLU A 508 -0.85 53.99 -50.47
N GLY A 509 -1.83 53.18 -50.08
CA GLY A 509 -1.78 51.72 -50.19
C GLY A 509 -2.85 51.04 -49.34
N THR A 510 -2.94 49.72 -49.48
CA THR A 510 -3.85 48.83 -48.77
C THR A 510 -3.07 47.83 -47.93
N GLU A 511 -3.33 47.83 -46.62
CA GLU A 511 -2.89 46.77 -45.72
C GLU A 511 -3.95 45.66 -45.70
N LEU A 512 -3.51 44.40 -45.76
CA LEU A 512 -4.35 43.22 -45.59
C LEU A 512 -3.87 42.44 -44.37
N VAL A 513 -4.80 42.03 -43.52
CA VAL A 513 -4.58 40.98 -42.51
C VAL A 513 -5.42 39.79 -42.93
N ASP A 514 -4.76 38.73 -43.37
CA ASP A 514 -5.40 37.52 -43.90
C ASP A 514 -5.83 36.58 -42.79
N ALA A 515 -4.93 36.27 -41.85
CA ALA A 515 -5.21 35.34 -40.77
C ALA A 515 -4.60 35.79 -39.45
N LEU A 516 -5.36 35.57 -38.37
CA LEU A 516 -4.92 35.68 -37.00
C LEU A 516 -5.27 34.38 -36.29
N GLN A 517 -4.28 33.57 -35.93
CA GLN A 517 -4.50 32.23 -35.37
C GLN A 517 -3.62 31.97 -34.14
N LEU A 518 -4.14 31.18 -33.22
CA LEU A 518 -3.37 30.56 -32.14
C LEU A 518 -3.41 29.03 -32.32
N GLU A 519 -2.28 28.45 -32.69
CA GLU A 519 -2.10 27.01 -32.82
C GLU A 519 -1.58 26.46 -31.49
N LEU A 520 -2.31 25.52 -30.90
CA LEU A 520 -1.95 24.83 -29.67
C LEU A 520 -1.72 23.34 -29.94
N SER A 521 -0.67 22.79 -29.34
CA SER A 521 -0.48 21.35 -29.17
C SER A 521 -0.26 21.09 -27.68
N TYR A 522 -1.03 20.18 -27.11
CA TYR A 522 -0.96 19.87 -25.67
C TYR A 522 -1.39 18.43 -25.38
N THR A 523 -0.95 17.90 -24.25
CA THR A 523 -1.33 16.57 -23.76
C THR A 523 -2.09 16.72 -22.46
N PRO A 524 -3.42 16.46 -22.43
CA PRO A 524 -4.19 16.48 -21.20
C PRO A 524 -3.83 15.26 -20.31
N PRO A 525 -4.01 15.34 -18.98
CA PRO A 525 -3.84 14.19 -18.10
C PRO A 525 -4.72 13.01 -18.52
N ALA A 526 -4.14 11.83 -18.53
CA ALA A 526 -4.82 10.57 -18.84
C ALA A 526 -4.39 9.49 -17.85
N LEU A 527 -5.21 8.44 -17.72
CA LEU A 527 -4.78 7.22 -17.06
C LEU A 527 -3.83 6.48 -18.02
N ARG A 528 -2.54 6.38 -17.68
CA ARG A 528 -1.50 5.78 -18.53
C ARG A 528 -1.03 4.45 -17.97
N ALA A 529 -1.05 3.40 -18.79
CA ALA A 529 -0.45 2.13 -18.41
C ALA A 529 1.03 2.31 -18.03
N GLU A 530 1.54 1.45 -17.15
CA GLU A 530 2.96 1.40 -16.83
C GLU A 530 3.79 1.24 -18.12
N SER A 531 4.82 2.08 -18.26
CA SER A 531 5.62 2.20 -19.47
C SER A 531 7.06 2.60 -19.17
N GLY A 532 7.89 2.80 -20.21
CA GLY A 532 9.26 3.27 -20.04
C GLY A 532 10.15 2.26 -19.29
N CYS A 533 10.99 2.75 -18.38
CA CYS A 533 11.99 1.92 -17.71
C CYS A 533 11.37 0.85 -16.78
N THR A 534 10.12 1.03 -16.32
CA THR A 534 9.44 0.11 -15.39
C THR A 534 9.00 -1.19 -16.07
N GLN A 535 9.00 -1.21 -17.41
CA GLN A 535 8.65 -2.36 -18.25
C GLN A 535 9.86 -3.12 -18.81
N LEU A 536 11.07 -2.57 -18.65
CA LEU A 536 12.28 -3.21 -19.14
C LEU A 536 12.68 -4.40 -18.24
N LEU A 537 13.31 -5.43 -18.81
CA LEU A 537 13.87 -6.55 -18.04
C LEU A 537 14.82 -6.02 -16.97
N TYR A 538 14.64 -6.45 -15.71
CA TYR A 538 15.37 -5.88 -14.58
C TYR A 538 16.86 -6.23 -14.55
N THR A 539 17.31 -7.08 -15.48
CA THR A 539 18.71 -7.33 -15.76
C THR A 539 19.37 -6.25 -16.64
N SER A 540 18.58 -5.32 -17.21
CA SER A 540 19.05 -4.19 -18.01
C SER A 540 19.50 -3.02 -17.14
N PRO A 541 20.61 -2.35 -17.46
CA PRO A 541 21.06 -1.16 -16.73
C PRO A 541 20.12 0.05 -16.87
N SER A 542 19.18 0.00 -17.82
CA SER A 542 18.18 1.05 -18.04
C SER A 542 16.84 0.73 -17.39
N ALA A 543 16.68 -0.44 -16.77
CA ALA A 543 15.46 -0.81 -16.08
C ALA A 543 15.34 -0.08 -14.74
N CYS A 544 14.10 0.05 -14.27
CA CYS A 544 13.80 0.64 -12.99
C CYS A 544 12.63 -0.09 -12.32
N ALA A 545 12.58 -0.04 -11.00
CA ALA A 545 11.45 -0.54 -10.23
C ALA A 545 10.38 0.54 -10.08
N LEU A 546 9.11 0.13 -9.99
CA LEU A 546 8.00 1.01 -9.61
C LEU A 546 8.22 1.52 -8.18
N VAL A 547 8.58 0.61 -7.29
CA VAL A 547 8.86 0.90 -5.89
C VAL A 547 10.26 0.44 -5.54
N THR A 548 11.04 1.36 -4.99
CA THR A 548 12.38 1.09 -4.48
C THR A 548 12.47 1.41 -2.98
N ALA A 549 13.09 0.54 -2.19
CA ALA A 549 13.59 0.88 -0.86
C ALA A 549 15.10 0.64 -0.80
N VAL A 550 15.89 1.65 -0.45
CA VAL A 550 17.37 1.55 -0.47
C VAL A 550 17.97 1.35 0.91
N ASN A 551 19.18 0.78 0.96
CA ASN A 551 19.91 0.51 2.20
C ASN A 551 20.50 1.76 2.86
N ASN A 552 19.65 2.63 3.39
CA ASN A 552 20.07 3.78 4.19
C ASN A 552 19.73 3.57 5.67
N SER A 553 20.51 4.17 6.57
CA SER A 553 20.22 4.18 8.00
C SER A 553 18.90 4.89 8.27
N GLY A 554 17.95 4.23 8.92
CA GLY A 554 16.65 4.80 9.28
C GLY A 554 15.53 4.60 8.26
N ASN A 555 15.80 3.99 7.10
CA ASN A 555 14.75 3.56 6.16
C ASN A 555 13.77 2.61 6.84
N ARG A 556 12.48 2.92 6.77
CA ARG A 556 11.39 1.98 7.05
C ARG A 556 10.34 2.09 5.98
N PHE A 557 9.97 0.98 5.36
CA PHE A 557 8.90 0.94 4.37
C PHE A 557 7.94 -0.18 4.74
N TYR A 558 6.66 0.13 4.86
CA TYR A 558 5.59 -0.79 5.22
C TYR A 558 4.36 -0.54 4.35
N VAL A 559 3.74 -1.61 3.88
CA VAL A 559 2.49 -1.58 3.11
C VAL A 559 1.50 -2.52 3.79
N GLN A 560 0.50 -1.92 4.43
CA GLN A 560 -0.63 -2.60 5.08
C GLN A 560 -1.76 -2.77 4.06
N GLY A 561 -1.54 -3.62 3.05
CA GLY A 561 -2.45 -3.84 1.94
C GLY A 561 -1.76 -4.47 0.73
N THR A 562 -2.55 -5.01 -0.20
CA THR A 562 -2.01 -5.66 -1.40
C THR A 562 -1.23 -4.67 -2.24
N THR A 563 -0.04 -5.07 -2.68
CA THR A 563 0.68 -4.40 -3.76
C THR A 563 0.39 -5.10 -5.08
N TYR A 564 -0.20 -4.38 -6.03
CA TYR A 564 -0.59 -4.92 -7.34
C TYR A 564 0.07 -4.12 -8.47
N ALA A 565 1.22 -4.59 -8.95
CA ALA A 565 2.01 -3.97 -10.02
C ALA A 565 2.39 -5.03 -11.06
N PRO A 566 1.40 -5.62 -11.76
CA PRO A 566 1.61 -6.84 -12.56
C PRO A 566 2.58 -6.66 -13.73
N LYS A 567 2.84 -5.41 -14.14
CA LYS A 567 3.76 -5.08 -15.23
C LYS A 567 5.09 -4.49 -14.75
N ALA A 568 5.26 -4.17 -13.47
CA ALA A 568 6.49 -3.53 -12.97
C ALA A 568 7.23 -4.35 -11.92
N VAL A 569 8.46 -3.92 -11.66
CA VAL A 569 9.35 -4.53 -10.67
C VAL A 569 9.21 -3.82 -9.33
N LEU A 570 9.30 -4.58 -8.25
CA LEU A 570 9.56 -4.05 -6.90
C LEU A 570 10.99 -4.41 -6.50
N ASP A 571 11.77 -3.44 -6.05
CA ASP A 571 13.13 -3.65 -5.53
C ASP A 571 13.26 -3.08 -4.11
N VAL A 572 13.18 -3.95 -3.13
CA VAL A 572 13.00 -3.55 -1.74
C VAL A 572 14.16 -4.07 -0.92
N THR A 573 14.99 -3.14 -0.43
CA THR A 573 15.97 -3.45 0.60
C THR A 573 15.36 -3.31 1.98
N LEU A 574 15.37 -4.40 2.74
CA LEU A 574 14.90 -4.50 4.10
C LEU A 574 16.05 -4.21 5.05
N ASN A 575 15.97 -3.05 5.70
CA ASN A 575 16.91 -2.62 6.72
C ASN A 575 16.18 -2.40 8.04
N ASN A 576 16.70 -2.94 9.15
CA ASN A 576 16.10 -2.80 10.48
C ASN A 576 14.60 -3.17 10.55
N ALA A 577 14.17 -4.16 9.75
CA ALA A 577 12.80 -4.63 9.79
C ALA A 577 12.49 -5.21 11.17
N THR A 578 11.38 -4.77 11.75
CA THR A 578 10.91 -5.17 13.09
C THR A 578 9.51 -5.81 13.06
N GLU A 579 8.83 -5.75 11.91
CA GLU A 579 7.48 -6.24 11.65
C GLU A 579 7.31 -6.67 10.18
N PRO A 580 6.18 -7.32 9.79
CA PRO A 580 5.87 -7.64 8.38
C PRO A 580 5.83 -6.37 7.53
N ILE A 581 6.47 -6.40 6.36
CA ILE A 581 6.64 -5.26 5.46
C ILE A 581 5.51 -5.17 4.43
N PHE A 582 5.10 -6.31 3.88
CA PHE A 582 3.97 -6.38 2.95
C PHE A 582 2.88 -7.27 3.55
N ARG A 583 1.80 -6.65 4.01
CA ARG A 583 0.62 -7.35 4.48
C ARG A 583 -0.42 -7.38 3.37
N PHE A 584 -1.16 -8.49 3.20
CA PHE A 584 -2.02 -8.80 2.04
C PHE A 584 -1.29 -9.07 0.72
N GLY A 585 -0.04 -9.53 0.78
CA GLY A 585 0.67 -10.09 -0.37
C GLY A 585 1.08 -9.10 -1.46
N VAL A 586 1.90 -9.61 -2.38
CA VAL A 586 2.51 -8.85 -3.47
C VAL A 586 2.28 -9.56 -4.79
N ILE A 587 1.77 -8.81 -5.77
CA ILE A 587 1.61 -9.22 -7.16
C ILE A 587 2.42 -8.27 -8.02
N ALA A 588 3.44 -8.78 -8.70
CA ALA A 588 4.41 -7.98 -9.43
C ALA A 588 4.81 -8.64 -10.75
N ARG A 589 5.48 -7.92 -11.65
CA ARG A 589 6.22 -8.58 -12.75
C ARG A 589 7.41 -9.35 -12.18
N SER A 590 8.23 -8.69 -11.36
CA SER A 590 9.36 -9.29 -10.65
C SER A 590 9.49 -8.66 -9.26
N LEU A 591 9.93 -9.44 -8.29
CA LEU A 591 10.17 -9.01 -6.91
C LEU A 591 11.62 -9.28 -6.53
N TRP A 592 12.35 -8.20 -6.25
CA TRP A 592 13.71 -8.21 -5.76
C TRP A 592 13.71 -7.77 -4.31
N VAL A 593 14.22 -8.64 -3.44
CA VAL A 593 14.30 -8.38 -2.01
C VAL A 593 15.73 -8.52 -1.57
N LYS A 594 16.21 -7.54 -0.80
CA LYS A 594 17.51 -7.58 -0.16
C LYS A 594 17.38 -7.44 1.34
N GLU A 595 17.70 -8.48 2.10
CA GLU A 595 17.88 -8.38 3.54
C GLU A 595 19.31 -7.94 3.89
N THR A 596 19.42 -7.18 4.97
CA THR A 596 20.71 -6.72 5.51
C THR A 596 20.94 -7.32 6.88
N GLY A 597 22.18 -7.29 7.37
CA GLY A 597 22.56 -7.88 8.68
C GLY A 597 21.87 -7.26 9.90
N SER A 598 21.04 -6.23 9.72
CA SER A 598 20.30 -5.54 10.77
C SER A 598 18.83 -5.96 10.86
N VAL A 599 18.37 -6.93 10.08
CA VAL A 599 17.04 -7.52 10.22
C VAL A 599 17.02 -8.42 11.46
N THR A 600 16.20 -8.05 12.46
CA THR A 600 16.02 -8.84 13.69
C THR A 600 14.64 -9.49 13.77
N PHE A 601 13.73 -9.12 12.87
CA PHE A 601 12.39 -9.68 12.80
C PHE A 601 12.43 -11.15 12.39
N THR A 602 11.77 -11.99 13.19
CA THR A 602 11.69 -13.44 12.96
C THR A 602 10.33 -13.89 12.43
N GLY A 603 9.35 -12.99 12.25
CA GLY A 603 8.05 -13.32 11.67
C GLY A 603 8.08 -13.35 10.14
N ALA A 604 6.91 -13.46 9.51
CA ALA A 604 6.78 -13.41 8.06
C ALA A 604 6.90 -11.97 7.55
N VAL A 605 7.83 -11.72 6.63
CA VAL A 605 8.05 -10.41 6.02
C VAL A 605 6.94 -10.04 5.04
N ILE A 606 6.44 -11.05 4.32
CA ILE A 606 5.29 -10.94 3.42
C ILE A 606 4.25 -11.92 3.89
N GLU A 607 3.01 -11.46 4.06
CA GLU A 607 1.91 -12.31 4.50
C GLU A 607 0.63 -12.03 3.74
N VAL A 608 -0.14 -13.09 3.53
CA VAL A 608 -1.58 -13.00 3.29
C VAL A 608 -2.31 -13.56 4.50
N PRO A 609 -3.49 -13.03 4.85
CA PRO A 609 -4.33 -13.64 5.87
C PRO A 609 -4.57 -15.13 5.57
N ASP A 610 -4.52 -15.97 6.62
CA ASP A 610 -4.66 -17.43 6.51
C ASP A 610 -5.94 -17.82 5.77
N ASP A 611 -5.83 -18.84 4.90
CA ASP A 611 -6.97 -19.57 4.35
C ASP A 611 -7.76 -20.24 5.47
N SER A 612 -8.62 -19.46 6.12
CA SER A 612 -9.66 -20.04 6.95
C SER A 612 -10.82 -20.36 6.01
N PRO A 613 -11.28 -21.62 5.92
CA PRO A 613 -12.36 -22.05 5.04
C PRO A 613 -13.75 -21.53 5.48
N GLY A 614 -13.80 -20.32 6.04
CA GLY A 614 -14.96 -19.71 6.63
C GLY A 614 -14.63 -18.93 7.89
N PHE A 615 -15.69 -18.41 8.50
CA PHE A 615 -15.65 -17.52 9.66
C PHE A 615 -14.86 -18.14 10.82
N VAL A 616 -13.80 -17.47 11.26
CA VAL A 616 -13.01 -17.88 12.43
C VAL A 616 -13.24 -16.94 13.58
N PHE A 617 -13.84 -17.47 14.63
CA PHE A 617 -13.88 -16.80 15.93
C PHE A 617 -13.07 -17.60 16.92
N GLY A 618 -12.29 -16.88 17.73
CA GLY A 618 -11.56 -17.44 18.86
C GLY A 618 -12.39 -17.31 20.13
N VAL A 619 -12.19 -18.23 21.06
CA VAL A 619 -12.65 -18.09 22.44
C VAL A 619 -11.53 -18.46 23.41
N TYR A 620 -11.56 -17.83 24.57
CA TYR A 620 -10.81 -18.25 25.74
C TYR A 620 -11.73 -19.00 26.69
N LEU A 621 -11.38 -20.24 27.01
CA LEU A 621 -12.08 -21.07 27.97
C LEU A 621 -11.26 -21.17 29.25
N SER A 622 -11.92 -21.04 30.40
CA SER A 622 -11.32 -21.28 31.71
C SER A 622 -12.17 -22.27 32.48
N ALA A 623 -11.58 -23.40 32.88
CA ALA A 623 -12.24 -24.43 33.66
C ALA A 623 -11.95 -24.26 35.15
N TYR A 624 -13.01 -24.40 35.96
CA TYR A 624 -13.00 -24.38 37.41
C TYR A 624 -13.49 -25.74 37.90
N VAL A 625 -12.78 -26.34 38.84
CA VAL A 625 -13.15 -27.63 39.45
C VAL A 625 -13.49 -27.40 40.91
N CYS A 626 -14.66 -27.89 41.33
CA CYS A 626 -15.16 -27.79 42.70
C CYS A 626 -15.39 -29.21 43.26
N PRO A 627 -14.35 -29.84 43.86
CA PRO A 627 -14.46 -31.17 44.42
C PRO A 627 -15.51 -31.23 45.55
N GLY A 628 -16.35 -32.27 45.56
CA GLY A 628 -17.34 -32.52 46.62
C GLY A 628 -18.54 -31.56 46.65
N ALA A 629 -18.63 -30.61 45.72
CA ALA A 629 -19.76 -29.69 45.60
C ALA A 629 -20.74 -30.15 44.50
N GLY A 630 -22.04 -30.06 44.77
CA GLY A 630 -23.09 -30.37 43.78
C GLY A 630 -23.21 -29.36 42.63
N THR A 631 -22.60 -28.18 42.77
CA THR A 631 -22.49 -27.13 41.75
C THR A 631 -21.14 -26.44 41.86
N CYS A 632 -20.63 -25.90 40.75
CA CYS A 632 -19.37 -25.16 40.74
C CYS A 632 -19.59 -23.72 40.24
N ALA A 633 -19.09 -22.74 40.98
CA ALA A 633 -19.11 -21.34 40.57
C ALA A 633 -17.78 -20.97 39.89
N PRO A 634 -17.78 -20.19 38.79
CA PRO A 634 -16.57 -19.77 38.08
C PRO A 634 -15.87 -18.63 38.83
N SER A 635 -15.39 -18.89 40.04
CA SER A 635 -14.73 -17.91 40.90
C SER A 635 -13.36 -18.41 41.36
N GLY A 636 -12.37 -17.52 41.41
CA GLY A 636 -11.01 -17.84 41.85
C GLY A 636 -10.06 -18.18 40.70
N THR A 637 -8.99 -18.91 40.98
CA THR A 637 -8.00 -19.31 39.97
C THR A 637 -8.51 -20.52 39.19
N PRO A 638 -8.61 -20.45 37.86
CA PRO A 638 -9.05 -21.60 37.06
C PRO A 638 -8.01 -22.73 37.12
N SER A 639 -8.52 -23.96 37.14
CA SER A 639 -7.72 -25.19 37.15
C SER A 639 -7.07 -25.47 35.80
N ALA A 640 -7.72 -25.07 34.70
CA ALA A 640 -7.16 -25.14 33.34
C ALA A 640 -7.69 -24.01 32.45
N ARG A 641 -6.96 -23.68 31.39
CA ARG A 641 -7.32 -22.70 30.37
C ARG A 641 -7.03 -23.24 28.98
N ALA A 642 -7.86 -22.87 28.02
CA ALA A 642 -7.62 -23.16 26.61
C ALA A 642 -7.97 -21.95 25.74
N ARG A 643 -7.21 -21.76 24.66
CA ARG A 643 -7.59 -20.88 23.55
C ARG A 643 -7.96 -21.75 22.37
N VAL A 644 -9.16 -21.53 21.83
CA VAL A 644 -9.75 -22.41 20.81
C VAL A 644 -10.30 -21.55 19.68
N ALA A 645 -10.02 -21.93 18.44
CA ALA A 645 -10.59 -21.36 17.24
C ALA A 645 -11.65 -22.30 16.66
N TYR A 646 -12.77 -21.73 16.23
CA TYR A 646 -13.83 -22.43 15.50
C TYR A 646 -13.91 -21.91 14.08
N VAL A 647 -14.16 -22.78 13.12
CA VAL A 647 -14.37 -22.41 11.72
C VAL A 647 -15.75 -22.88 11.28
N ASP A 648 -16.58 -21.93 10.84
CA ASP A 648 -17.91 -22.16 10.25
C ASP A 648 -17.89 -21.95 8.74
N GLY A 649 -18.50 -22.85 7.96
CA GLY A 649 -18.58 -22.72 6.50
C GLY A 649 -19.51 -21.60 6.00
N ASP A 650 -20.48 -21.16 6.82
CA ASP A 650 -21.33 -19.98 6.58
C ASP A 650 -21.57 -19.25 7.93
N PRO A 651 -21.07 -18.00 8.11
CA PRO A 651 -21.25 -17.24 9.34
C PRO A 651 -22.71 -16.85 9.63
N THR A 652 -23.55 -16.76 8.60
CA THR A 652 -24.95 -16.32 8.77
C THR A 652 -25.88 -17.45 9.16
N ASN A 653 -25.48 -18.70 8.89
CA ASN A 653 -26.23 -19.91 9.21
C ASN A 653 -25.28 -21.00 9.74
N PRO A 654 -24.68 -20.84 10.92
CA PRO A 654 -23.81 -21.87 11.49
C PRO A 654 -24.60 -23.17 11.66
N VAL A 655 -24.09 -24.27 11.10
CA VAL A 655 -24.71 -25.59 11.21
C VAL A 655 -24.11 -26.31 12.42
N PRO A 656 -24.89 -26.60 13.48
CA PRO A 656 -24.43 -27.35 14.64
C PRO A 656 -23.68 -28.64 14.25
N GLY A 657 -22.48 -28.82 14.79
CA GLY A 657 -21.66 -30.03 14.57
C GLY A 657 -20.83 -30.04 13.29
N ALA A 658 -21.07 -29.11 12.35
CA ALA A 658 -20.27 -28.97 11.12
C ALA A 658 -19.00 -28.10 11.31
N ARG A 659 -18.86 -27.47 12.48
CA ARG A 659 -17.72 -26.62 12.84
C ARG A 659 -16.41 -27.39 12.88
N GLN A 660 -15.37 -26.86 12.23
CA GLN A 660 -14.00 -27.29 12.48
C GLN A 660 -13.49 -26.61 13.75
N VAL A 661 -12.72 -27.34 14.56
CA VAL A 661 -12.21 -26.86 15.85
C VAL A 661 -10.70 -27.02 15.87
N SER A 662 -9.99 -25.96 16.22
CA SER A 662 -8.55 -25.97 16.42
C SER A 662 -8.20 -25.45 17.80
N VAL A 663 -7.53 -26.28 18.61
CA VAL A 663 -7.04 -25.87 19.93
C VAL A 663 -5.69 -25.19 19.74
N LEU A 664 -5.64 -23.89 19.98
CA LEU A 664 -4.44 -23.06 19.76
C LEU A 664 -3.48 -23.13 20.95
N SER A 665 -4.03 -23.21 22.17
CA SER A 665 -3.24 -23.41 23.39
C SER A 665 -4.06 -24.10 24.47
N TRP A 666 -3.37 -24.84 25.33
CA TRP A 666 -3.96 -25.54 26.48
C TRP A 666 -2.97 -25.50 27.65
N SER A 667 -3.42 -25.04 28.80
CA SER A 667 -2.62 -25.03 30.03
C SER A 667 -3.46 -25.50 31.21
N GLY A 668 -2.88 -26.38 32.03
CA GLY A 668 -3.50 -26.86 33.27
C GLY A 668 -2.56 -26.64 34.44
N ASN A 669 -3.10 -26.31 35.60
CA ASN A 669 -2.35 -26.38 36.86
C ASN A 669 -2.18 -27.86 37.19
N ARG A 670 -1.02 -28.40 36.82
CA ARG A 670 -0.63 -29.77 37.16
C ARG A 670 0.00 -29.85 38.52
#